data_AF-A0A7Z0EK28-F1
#
_entry.id   AF-A0A7Z0EK28-F1
#
_cell.length_a   1.000
_cell.length_b   1.000
_cell.length_c   1.000
_cell.angle_alpha   90.00
_cell.angle_beta   90.00
_cell.angle_gamma   90.00
#
_symmetry.space_group_name_H-M   'P 1'
#
loop_
_entity.id
_entity.type
_entity.pdbx_description
1 polymer ?
#
loop_
_entity_poly.entity_id
_entity_poly.type
_entity_poly.pdbx_seq_one_letter_code
_entity_poly.pdbx_strand_id
1 'polypeptide(L)'
;MTTTPTGPRPPVRSTVHGYPRIGPRRELKRACESYWKGATSAHELDTVASGLRTGVLAQLRAAGVDDLPSNTFSLYDHVLDTAVLFDLVPSRFASPAAAADRDEELRRYFAMARGDQDAPPLEMTKWFDTNYHYLVPELSPSTRPRLVGDTPVAEFREAAAAGFHTRPVLLGPLTFLMLAKAADDAPDDWDPLTLLDQLLDAYARLLAELRSAGATEVQLDEPILATDEGRAATGRLEHAYQRLGALTERPALLVSTYFGSIGAPALRVLKESPVEAVGLDLVTDDEAVDDLVQVSGLGSTRLVAGIVDGRNVWRTDVRAAAATLGTLLALADDITVSTSCSLLHVPIDLDAETALPPELRGALAFAKQKAEETALLARVLSEGGEVDDASATRPPSFTDARVRARLDALGPQAERRTKVRGLPTDTPLTTTTIGSFPQTPDLRRARAAHRRGELPDQDYTKLLREEIDRVIALQEDIGLDVLVHGEPERNDMVQYFAEQLRGYATTEYGWVQSYGSRCVRPPILYGDVSRPAPMTVEWITYAQGRTDKPVKGMLTGPVTMLAWSFVRTDQPLGETARQVALALRDEVADLERAGIRHIQVDEAALRELLPLRREHHQDYLDWAVGSFRLATGGVAPTTTVHTHMCYSEFGLIVDGIEALDADVTSVEAARSRMELVADLGRRGYRRGIGPGVYDIHSPRVPTVEEIEESLRLAVAHIDPHKLWVNPDCGLKTRRYAEAEQALRNMVEAARRVRADLAP
;
A
#
# COMPACT_ATOMS: atom_id res chain seq x y z
N MET A 1 -33.91 -18.88 42.78
CA MET A 1 -33.51 -18.01 41.65
C MET A 1 -33.60 -16.57 42.13
N THR A 2 -32.53 -16.08 42.73
CA THR A 2 -32.38 -14.68 43.11
C THR A 2 -31.90 -13.91 41.89
N THR A 3 -32.81 -13.15 41.26
CA THR A 3 -32.47 -12.16 40.24
C THR A 3 -31.73 -11.02 40.92
N THR A 4 -30.41 -11.01 40.77
CA THR A 4 -29.58 -9.87 41.15
C THR A 4 -29.93 -8.71 40.20
N PRO A 5 -30.26 -7.51 40.71
CA PRO A 5 -30.51 -6.36 39.86
C PRO A 5 -29.18 -5.93 39.24
N THR A 6 -29.05 -6.06 37.92
CA THR A 6 -27.96 -5.43 37.17
C THR A 6 -28.16 -3.92 37.28
N GLY A 7 -27.27 -3.24 38.01
CA GLY A 7 -27.22 -1.77 38.00
C GLY A 7 -27.03 -1.24 36.57
N PRO A 8 -27.30 0.05 36.31
CA PRO A 8 -27.07 0.64 35.00
C PRO A 8 -25.59 0.43 34.63
N ARG A 9 -25.34 -0.24 33.50
CA ARG A 9 -23.99 -0.41 32.97
C ARG A 9 -23.40 0.97 32.67
N PRO A 10 -22.09 1.18 32.90
CA PRO A 10 -21.43 2.42 32.46
C PRO A 10 -21.60 2.56 30.94
N PRO A 11 -21.73 3.81 30.43
CA PRO A 11 -21.85 4.04 29.00
C PRO A 11 -20.60 3.56 28.27
N VAL A 12 -20.79 2.80 27.20
CA VAL A 12 -19.75 2.35 26.28
C VAL A 12 -19.23 3.56 25.51
N ARG A 13 -17.91 3.72 25.49
CA ARG A 13 -17.23 4.82 24.79
C ARG A 13 -16.91 4.46 23.34
N SER A 14 -16.68 5.49 22.53
CA SER A 14 -16.21 5.38 21.14
C SER A 14 -14.84 6.05 20.95
N THR A 15 -14.01 5.49 20.07
CA THR A 15 -12.72 6.07 19.68
C THR A 15 -12.31 5.64 18.27
N VAL A 16 -11.37 6.33 17.65
CA VAL A 16 -10.73 5.87 16.40
C VAL A 16 -9.22 5.75 16.63
N HIS A 17 -8.55 4.80 15.98
CA HIS A 17 -7.09 4.66 16.11
C HIS A 17 -6.33 5.84 15.51
N GLY A 18 -6.89 6.45 14.46
CA GLY A 18 -6.31 7.60 13.77
C GLY A 18 -7.17 8.06 12.61
N TYR A 19 -6.74 9.13 11.94
CA TYR A 19 -7.52 9.81 10.91
C TYR A 19 -6.68 10.22 9.69
N PRO A 20 -7.24 10.32 8.47
CA PRO A 20 -6.50 10.84 7.33
C PRO A 20 -5.99 12.26 7.56
N ARG A 21 -4.72 12.47 7.25
CA ARG A 21 -4.00 13.73 7.52
C ARG A 21 -3.81 14.64 6.30
N ILE A 22 -4.09 14.15 5.09
CA ILE A 22 -3.80 14.93 3.87
C ILE A 22 -4.73 16.14 3.67
N GLY A 23 -5.89 16.13 4.33
CA GLY A 23 -6.95 17.13 4.23
C GLY A 23 -7.96 16.86 3.10
N PRO A 24 -9.21 17.33 3.21
CA PRO A 24 -10.31 17.01 2.28
C PRO A 24 -10.00 17.33 0.81
N ARG A 25 -9.17 18.34 0.55
CA ARG A 25 -8.72 18.67 -0.81
C ARG A 25 -7.22 18.51 -0.97
N ARG A 26 -6.55 17.71 -0.13
CA ARG A 26 -5.08 17.51 -0.14
C ARG A 26 -4.30 18.79 0.14
N GLU A 27 -4.74 19.56 1.13
CA GLU A 27 -4.11 20.78 1.62
C GLU A 27 -2.66 20.53 2.03
N LEU A 28 -2.41 19.46 2.80
CA LEU A 28 -1.07 19.10 3.26
C LEU A 28 -0.14 18.79 2.08
N LYS A 29 -0.63 18.10 1.05
CA LYS A 29 0.14 17.83 -0.16
C LYS A 29 0.66 19.12 -0.79
N ARG A 30 -0.22 20.10 -0.98
CA ARG A 30 0.15 21.39 -1.59
C ARG A 30 1.13 22.16 -0.71
N ALA A 31 0.92 22.16 0.60
CA ALA A 31 1.79 22.85 1.55
C ALA A 31 3.21 22.25 1.54
N CYS A 32 3.35 20.93 1.67
CA CYS A 32 4.65 20.25 1.61
C CYS A 32 5.35 20.49 0.26
N GLU A 33 4.64 20.35 -0.86
CA GLU A 33 5.24 20.58 -2.19
C GLU A 33 5.63 22.03 -2.45
N SER A 34 4.91 22.99 -1.87
CA SER A 34 5.26 24.41 -1.92
C SER A 34 6.53 24.69 -1.13
N TYR A 35 6.61 24.15 0.09
CA TYR A 35 7.80 24.24 0.95
C TYR A 35 9.04 23.64 0.28
N TRP A 36 8.92 22.43 -0.29
CA TRP A 36 10.05 21.78 -0.97
C TRP A 36 10.56 22.53 -2.21
N LYS A 37 9.75 23.40 -2.81
CA LYS A 37 10.15 24.26 -3.94
C LYS A 37 10.71 25.60 -3.46
N GLY A 38 10.78 25.84 -2.15
CA GLY A 38 11.20 27.11 -1.56
C GLY A 38 10.18 28.24 -1.75
N ALA A 39 8.91 27.92 -2.03
CA ALA A 39 7.88 28.92 -2.30
C ALA A 39 7.15 29.41 -1.02
N THR A 40 7.25 28.65 0.07
CA THR A 40 6.67 28.96 1.39
C THR A 40 7.65 28.60 2.49
N SER A 41 7.55 29.29 3.62
CA SER A 41 8.36 29.09 4.84
C SER A 41 7.89 27.90 5.69
N ALA A 42 8.73 27.48 6.65
CA ALA A 42 8.34 26.49 7.65
C ALA A 42 7.11 26.91 8.47
N HIS A 43 7.01 28.19 8.84
CA HIS A 43 5.87 28.72 9.60
C HIS A 43 4.54 28.60 8.84
N GLU A 44 4.55 28.85 7.52
CA GLU A 44 3.36 28.69 6.68
C GLU A 44 2.96 27.21 6.57
N LEU A 45 3.93 26.29 6.48
CA LEU A 45 3.66 24.85 6.51
C LEU A 45 3.05 24.41 7.85
N ASP A 46 3.65 24.82 8.97
CA ASP A 46 3.17 24.49 10.32
C ASP A 46 1.77 25.07 10.58
N THR A 47 1.45 26.24 10.03
CA THR A 47 0.10 26.84 10.10
C THR A 47 -0.94 25.97 9.40
N VAL A 48 -0.64 25.46 8.19
CA VAL A 48 -1.53 24.54 7.48
C VAL A 48 -1.68 23.23 8.25
N ALA A 49 -0.58 22.69 8.80
CA ALA A 49 -0.59 21.47 9.59
C ALA A 49 -1.47 21.59 10.85
N SER A 50 -1.30 22.65 11.63
CA SER A 50 -2.09 22.93 12.85
C SER A 50 -3.59 23.11 12.54
N GLY A 51 -3.90 23.82 11.44
CA GLY A 51 -5.28 23.96 10.97
C GLY A 51 -5.93 22.63 10.61
N LEU A 52 -5.18 21.73 9.96
CA LEU A 52 -5.66 20.39 9.62
C LEU A 52 -5.88 19.53 10.88
N ARG A 53 -4.95 19.52 11.83
CA ARG A 53 -5.11 18.77 13.09
C ARG A 53 -6.34 19.21 13.87
N THR A 54 -6.51 20.52 14.06
CA THR A 54 -7.67 21.08 14.76
C THR A 54 -8.98 20.76 14.03
N GLY A 55 -8.97 20.83 12.69
CA GLY A 55 -10.12 20.47 11.87
C GLY A 55 -10.53 19.00 12.03
N VAL A 56 -9.57 18.08 12.09
CA VAL A 56 -9.82 16.65 12.35
C VAL A 56 -10.46 16.43 13.72
N LEU A 57 -9.92 17.05 14.77
CA LEU A 57 -10.48 16.92 16.13
C LEU A 57 -11.92 17.44 16.21
N ALA A 58 -12.19 18.59 15.60
CA ALA A 58 -13.54 19.15 15.51
C ALA A 58 -14.49 18.20 14.76
N GLN A 59 -14.04 17.59 13.67
CA GLN A 59 -14.84 16.65 12.88
C GLN A 59 -15.14 15.36 13.65
N LEU A 60 -14.16 14.76 14.32
CA LEU A 60 -14.37 13.57 15.14
C LEU A 60 -15.32 13.84 16.31
N ARG A 61 -15.17 14.99 16.97
CA ARG A 61 -16.11 15.39 18.03
C ARG A 61 -17.52 15.60 17.47
N ALA A 62 -17.66 16.22 16.29
CA ALA A 62 -18.96 16.42 15.64
C ALA A 62 -19.61 15.10 15.21
N ALA A 63 -18.82 14.09 14.84
CA ALA A 63 -19.29 12.73 14.59
C ALA A 63 -19.77 11.99 15.86
N GLY A 64 -19.50 12.55 17.04
CA GLY A 64 -19.88 11.98 18.33
C GLY A 64 -18.83 11.04 18.93
N VAL A 65 -17.58 11.09 18.46
CA VAL A 65 -16.49 10.29 19.04
C VAL A 65 -16.12 10.83 20.43
N ASP A 66 -16.04 9.94 21.41
CA ASP A 66 -15.79 10.30 22.82
C ASP A 66 -14.31 10.58 23.08
N ASP A 67 -13.46 9.63 22.71
CA ASP A 67 -12.01 9.63 22.93
C ASP A 67 -11.27 9.90 21.61
N LEU A 68 -10.64 11.07 21.54
CA LEU A 68 -10.07 11.65 20.32
C LEU A 68 -8.56 11.37 20.25
N PRO A 69 -8.04 10.79 19.17
CA PRO A 69 -6.59 10.58 19.03
C PRO A 69 -5.86 11.89 18.65
N SER A 70 -4.60 12.00 19.08
CA SER A 70 -3.65 13.05 18.69
C SER A 70 -2.29 12.43 18.36
N ASN A 71 -1.34 13.17 17.78
CA ASN A 71 -0.08 12.63 17.27
C ASN A 71 -0.26 11.57 16.15
N THR A 72 -1.41 11.56 15.49
CA THR A 72 -1.67 10.75 14.28
C THR A 72 -1.27 11.48 13.00
N PHE A 73 -0.96 12.78 13.12
CA PHE A 73 -0.54 13.63 12.02
C PHE A 73 0.95 13.45 11.74
N SER A 74 1.35 13.64 10.49
CA SER A 74 2.75 13.69 10.07
C SER A 74 2.88 14.55 8.83
N LEU A 75 4.02 15.20 8.67
CA LEU A 75 4.38 15.90 7.43
C LEU A 75 4.81 14.94 6.32
N TYR A 76 5.19 13.70 6.66
CA TYR A 76 5.60 12.70 5.68
C TYR A 76 5.23 11.28 6.09
N ASP A 77 5.82 10.79 7.17
CA ASP A 77 5.64 9.44 7.70
C ASP A 77 5.84 9.37 9.23
N HIS A 78 4.93 8.65 9.90
CA HIS A 78 4.93 8.48 11.36
C HIS A 78 6.06 7.60 11.91
N VAL A 79 6.61 6.68 11.10
CA VAL A 79 7.79 5.88 11.52
C VAL A 79 9.03 6.77 11.50
N LEU A 80 9.19 7.59 10.45
CA LEU A 80 10.20 8.65 10.45
C LEU A 80 10.04 9.63 11.62
N ASP A 81 8.80 10.05 11.93
CA ASP A 81 8.56 10.92 13.09
C ASP A 81 9.04 10.29 14.39
N THR A 82 8.83 8.98 14.56
CA THR A 82 9.32 8.22 15.73
C THR A 82 10.84 8.15 15.76
N ALA A 83 11.49 7.92 14.61
CA ALA A 83 12.94 7.93 14.52
C ALA A 83 13.53 9.30 14.90
N VAL A 84 12.93 10.39 14.41
CA VAL A 84 13.37 11.75 14.74
C VAL A 84 13.12 12.11 16.20
N LEU A 85 11.96 11.72 16.75
CA LEU A 85 11.59 11.93 18.14
C LEU A 85 12.64 11.36 19.12
N PHE A 86 13.21 10.20 18.77
CA PHE A 86 14.19 9.47 19.58
C PHE A 86 15.65 9.58 19.10
N ASP A 87 15.95 10.53 18.20
CA ASP A 87 17.28 10.77 17.63
C ASP A 87 17.93 9.54 16.96
N LEU A 88 17.10 8.71 16.33
CA LEU A 88 17.51 7.49 15.62
C LEU A 88 17.81 7.81 14.16
N VAL A 89 18.72 8.77 13.96
CA VAL A 89 19.07 9.31 12.64
C VAL A 89 20.36 8.65 12.13
N PRO A 90 20.40 8.13 10.89
CA PRO A 90 21.62 7.53 10.35
C PRO A 90 22.77 8.54 10.25
N SER A 91 24.00 8.05 10.37
CA SER A 91 25.23 8.86 10.40
C SER A 91 25.44 9.75 9.16
N ARG A 92 24.87 9.38 8.01
CA ARG A 92 24.90 10.19 6.78
C ARG A 92 24.04 11.44 6.82
N PHE A 93 23.14 11.56 7.79
CA PHE A 93 22.26 12.72 7.95
C PHE A 93 22.59 13.45 9.26
N ALA A 94 22.43 14.79 9.24
CA ALA A 94 22.46 15.57 10.46
C ALA A 94 21.12 15.44 11.21
N SER A 95 21.17 15.20 12.52
CA SER A 95 19.96 15.14 13.35
C SER A 95 19.13 16.43 13.24
N PRO A 96 17.80 16.34 13.02
CA PRO A 96 16.91 17.50 13.07
C PRO A 96 16.96 18.24 14.41
N ALA A 97 17.18 17.53 15.53
CA ALA A 97 17.25 18.12 16.86
C ALA A 97 18.48 19.04 17.06
N ALA A 98 19.48 18.96 16.17
CA ALA A 98 20.66 19.83 16.17
C ALA A 98 20.51 21.03 15.21
N ALA A 99 19.30 21.31 14.71
CA ALA A 99 19.03 22.45 13.83
C ALA A 99 19.02 23.77 14.61
N ALA A 100 19.45 24.86 13.97
CA ALA A 100 19.45 26.20 14.56
C ALA A 100 18.06 26.85 14.54
N ASP A 101 17.23 26.47 13.58
CA ASP A 101 15.86 26.96 13.40
C ASP A 101 14.95 25.88 12.77
N ARG A 102 13.67 26.19 12.68
CA ARG A 102 12.62 25.29 12.18
C ARG A 102 12.76 24.97 10.69
N ASP A 103 13.23 25.90 9.87
CA ASP A 103 13.46 25.64 8.44
C ASP A 103 14.63 24.65 8.26
N GLU A 104 15.70 24.78 9.03
CA GLU A 104 16.77 23.80 9.07
C GLU A 104 16.32 22.43 9.58
N GLU A 105 15.52 22.39 10.65
CA GLU A 105 14.96 21.15 11.18
C GLU A 105 14.15 20.42 10.11
N LEU A 106 13.22 21.11 9.43
CA LEU A 106 12.41 20.53 8.37
C LEU A 106 13.23 20.14 7.15
N ARG A 107 14.28 20.89 6.78
CA ARG A 107 15.18 20.49 5.70
C ARG A 107 15.89 19.18 6.03
N ARG A 108 16.39 19.00 7.26
CA ARG A 108 17.02 17.75 7.71
C ARG A 108 16.01 16.59 7.77
N TYR A 109 14.80 16.84 8.27
CA TYR A 109 13.70 15.87 8.26
C TYR A 109 13.37 15.39 6.83
N PHE A 110 13.17 16.33 5.90
CA PHE A 110 12.85 15.97 4.51
C PHE A 110 14.04 15.41 3.73
N ALA A 111 15.28 15.69 4.13
CA ALA A 111 16.47 15.04 3.54
C ALA A 111 16.45 13.53 3.79
N MET A 112 16.09 13.08 4.99
CA MET A 112 15.88 11.65 5.26
C MET A 112 14.75 11.06 4.40
N ALA A 113 13.65 11.80 4.23
CA ALA A 113 12.49 11.33 3.51
C ALA A 113 12.62 11.30 1.98
N ARG A 114 13.40 12.23 1.42
CA ARG A 114 13.42 12.52 -0.03
C ARG A 114 14.81 12.56 -0.64
N GLY A 115 15.86 12.49 0.18
CA GLY A 115 17.25 12.72 -0.21
C GLY A 115 17.56 14.19 -0.41
N ASP A 116 18.84 14.48 -0.52
CA ASP A 116 19.37 15.77 -0.95
C ASP A 116 20.53 15.58 -1.95
N GLN A 117 21.41 16.57 -2.09
CA GLN A 117 22.55 16.49 -3.02
C GLN A 117 23.66 15.55 -2.50
N ASP A 118 23.72 15.33 -1.19
CA ASP A 118 24.83 14.67 -0.52
C ASP A 118 24.48 13.24 -0.10
N ALA A 119 23.20 12.96 0.20
CA ALA A 119 22.74 11.65 0.66
C ALA A 119 21.44 11.18 -0.01
N PRO A 120 21.34 9.89 -0.39
CA PRO A 120 20.09 9.29 -0.83
C PRO A 120 19.10 9.17 0.35
N PRO A 121 17.78 9.19 0.09
CA PRO A 121 16.76 9.02 1.14
C PRO A 121 16.92 7.69 1.89
N LEU A 122 16.25 7.58 3.04
CA LEU A 122 15.98 6.29 3.67
C LEU A 122 15.22 5.37 2.71
N GLU A 123 15.43 4.07 2.87
CA GLU A 123 14.61 3.07 2.19
C GLU A 123 13.13 3.26 2.55
N MET A 124 12.25 3.05 1.56
CA MET A 124 10.81 3.13 1.74
C MET A 124 10.19 1.79 1.34
N THR A 125 9.39 1.21 2.23
CA THR A 125 8.70 -0.07 1.99
C THR A 125 7.24 -0.01 2.45
N LYS A 126 6.45 -1.02 2.09
CA LYS A 126 5.02 -1.07 2.41
C LYS A 126 4.81 -1.21 3.92
N TRP A 127 3.80 -0.49 4.42
CA TRP A 127 3.31 -0.64 5.78
C TRP A 127 2.39 -1.85 5.83
N PHE A 128 2.94 -2.99 6.25
CA PHE A 128 2.24 -4.28 6.30
C PHE A 128 1.59 -4.62 4.94
N ASP A 129 0.35 -5.11 4.93
CA ASP A 129 -0.43 -5.47 3.73
C ASP A 129 -1.31 -4.29 3.25
N THR A 130 -0.88 -3.05 3.51
CA THR A 130 -1.57 -1.83 3.05
C THR A 130 -0.86 -1.18 1.87
N ASN A 131 -1.54 -0.28 1.16
CA ASN A 131 -0.91 0.54 0.11
C ASN A 131 -0.17 1.79 0.64
N TYR A 132 -0.12 1.96 1.96
CA TYR A 132 0.70 2.98 2.61
C TYR A 132 2.16 2.51 2.68
N HIS A 133 3.12 3.43 2.63
CA HIS A 133 4.54 3.13 2.78
C HIS A 133 5.14 3.95 3.92
N TYR A 134 6.09 3.34 4.61
CA TYR A 134 6.87 3.98 5.67
C TYR A 134 8.35 4.01 5.30
N LEU A 135 9.11 4.87 5.99
CA LEU A 135 10.56 4.94 5.84
C LEU A 135 11.22 4.01 6.86
N VAL A 136 12.00 3.05 6.37
CA VAL A 136 12.66 2.02 7.17
C VAL A 136 13.73 2.68 8.05
N PRO A 137 13.66 2.55 9.39
CA PRO A 137 14.73 3.02 10.26
C PRO A 137 16.02 2.23 10.00
N GLU A 138 17.14 2.93 9.86
CA GLU A 138 18.46 2.33 9.64
C GLU A 138 19.32 2.58 10.87
N LEU A 139 19.60 1.54 11.65
CA LEU A 139 20.21 1.65 12.97
C LEU A 139 21.56 0.93 13.01
N SER A 140 22.46 1.36 13.89
CA SER A 140 23.77 0.72 14.07
C SER A 140 24.11 0.56 15.56
N PRO A 141 25.16 -0.20 15.91
CA PRO A 141 25.62 -0.32 17.30
C PRO A 141 26.02 1.03 17.93
N SER A 142 26.27 2.06 17.11
CA SER A 142 26.60 3.41 17.57
C SER A 142 25.36 4.28 17.83
N THR A 143 24.17 3.87 17.35
CA THR A 143 22.91 4.56 17.60
C THR A 143 22.61 4.60 19.10
N ARG A 144 22.13 5.75 19.59
CA ARG A 144 21.80 5.97 21.00
C ARG A 144 20.38 6.54 21.09
N PRO A 145 19.36 5.71 21.33
CA PRO A 145 18.00 6.19 21.51
C PRO A 145 17.91 7.24 22.63
N ARG A 146 17.37 8.41 22.32
CA ARG A 146 17.17 9.51 23.28
C ARG A 146 16.01 10.40 22.86
N LEU A 147 15.11 10.73 23.79
CA LEU A 147 14.04 11.69 23.53
C LEU A 147 14.65 13.08 23.27
N VAL A 148 14.44 13.63 22.07
CA VAL A 148 14.95 14.95 21.63
C VAL A 148 13.87 15.87 21.08
N GLY A 149 12.76 15.31 20.59
CA GLY A 149 11.59 16.08 20.16
C GLY A 149 10.49 16.09 21.21
N ASP A 150 9.52 16.99 21.05
CA ASP A 150 8.35 17.11 21.93
C ASP A 150 7.02 17.02 21.17
N THR A 151 7.03 16.65 19.88
CA THR A 151 5.84 16.65 19.00
C THR A 151 4.58 16.02 19.64
N PRO A 152 4.63 14.82 20.25
CA PRO A 152 3.42 14.25 20.86
C PRO A 152 2.87 15.09 22.02
N VAL A 153 3.76 15.70 22.80
CA VAL A 153 3.39 16.58 23.93
C VAL A 153 2.89 17.93 23.41
N ALA A 154 3.53 18.47 22.36
CA ALA A 154 3.16 19.73 21.72
C ALA A 154 1.78 19.63 21.07
N GLU A 155 1.49 18.56 20.33
CA GLU A 155 0.18 18.32 19.71
C GLU A 155 -0.91 18.05 20.75
N PHE A 156 -0.60 17.36 21.85
CA PHE A 156 -1.54 17.22 22.97
C PHE A 156 -1.89 18.59 23.58
N ARG A 157 -0.89 19.46 23.81
CA ARG A 157 -1.10 20.82 24.34
C ARG A 157 -1.85 21.71 23.34
N GLU A 158 -1.55 21.60 22.05
CA GLU A 158 -2.27 22.29 20.97
C GLU A 158 -3.76 21.90 20.99
N ALA A 159 -4.06 20.62 21.06
CA ALA A 159 -5.43 20.12 21.16
C ALA A 159 -6.14 20.63 22.43
N ALA A 160 -5.46 20.59 23.58
CA ALA A 160 -6.00 21.09 24.85
C ALA A 160 -6.30 22.59 24.78
N ALA A 161 -5.42 23.39 24.16
CA ALA A 161 -5.63 24.82 23.94
C ALA A 161 -6.82 25.10 23.00
N ALA A 162 -7.11 24.19 22.06
CA ALA A 162 -8.30 24.23 21.20
C ALA A 162 -9.57 23.66 21.88
N GLY A 163 -9.49 23.23 23.14
CA GLY A 163 -10.63 22.71 23.91
C GLY A 163 -10.89 21.21 23.76
N PHE A 164 -9.91 20.45 23.23
CA PHE A 164 -10.00 19.01 23.08
C PHE A 164 -9.04 18.30 24.03
N HIS A 165 -9.55 17.35 24.81
CA HIS A 165 -8.71 16.37 25.51
C HIS A 165 -8.50 15.18 24.59
N THR A 166 -7.24 14.80 24.35
CA THR A 166 -6.90 13.75 23.38
C THR A 166 -6.07 12.63 23.99
N ARG A 167 -6.07 11.48 23.34
CA ARG A 167 -5.17 10.36 23.57
C ARG A 167 -4.01 10.44 22.58
N PRO A 168 -2.77 10.71 22.99
CA PRO A 168 -1.62 10.66 22.10
C PRO A 168 -1.42 9.24 21.56
N VAL A 169 -1.14 9.11 20.27
CA VAL A 169 -0.85 7.84 19.60
C VAL A 169 0.63 7.79 19.26
N LEU A 170 1.30 6.73 19.69
CA LEU A 170 2.72 6.49 19.48
C LEU A 170 2.90 5.13 18.80
N LEU A 171 3.86 5.03 17.89
CA LEU A 171 4.30 3.71 17.44
C LEU A 171 4.92 2.97 18.62
N GLY A 172 4.62 1.70 18.79
CA GLY A 172 5.17 0.86 19.85
C GLY A 172 6.66 0.58 19.66
N PRO A 173 7.43 0.46 20.75
CA PRO A 173 8.88 0.27 20.68
C PRO A 173 9.28 -1.06 20.04
N LEU A 174 8.46 -2.12 20.18
CA LEU A 174 8.79 -3.42 19.58
C LEU A 174 8.58 -3.35 18.06
N THR A 175 7.42 -2.86 17.61
CA THR A 175 7.15 -2.65 16.18
C THR A 175 8.20 -1.74 15.55
N PHE A 176 8.54 -0.61 16.17
CA PHE A 176 9.55 0.29 15.62
C PHE A 176 10.89 -0.41 15.36
N LEU A 177 11.40 -1.20 16.33
CA LEU A 177 12.69 -1.88 16.18
C LEU A 177 12.61 -3.10 15.24
N MET A 178 11.49 -3.82 15.22
CA MET A 178 11.30 -4.96 14.31
C MET A 178 11.11 -4.52 12.84
N LEU A 179 10.65 -3.29 12.62
CA LEU A 179 10.60 -2.66 11.29
C LEU A 179 11.92 -1.98 10.89
N ALA A 180 12.89 -1.87 11.81
CA ALA A 180 14.20 -1.31 11.52
C ALA A 180 15.12 -2.35 10.85
N LYS A 181 16.11 -1.85 10.11
CA LYS A 181 17.21 -2.66 9.58
C LYS A 181 18.56 -2.18 10.12
N ALA A 182 19.55 -3.07 10.04
CA ALA A 182 20.94 -2.70 10.24
C ALA A 182 21.37 -1.69 9.15
N ALA A 183 22.01 -0.59 9.54
CA ALA A 183 22.62 0.36 8.63
C ALA A 183 23.86 -0.23 7.94
N ASP A 184 24.28 0.34 6.81
CA ASP A 184 25.42 -0.16 6.02
C ASP A 184 26.75 -0.20 6.80
N ASP A 185 26.86 0.56 7.90
CA ASP A 185 28.03 0.59 8.79
C ASP A 185 27.94 -0.37 9.99
N ALA A 186 26.85 -1.12 10.12
CA ALA A 186 26.66 -2.13 11.15
C ALA A 186 27.25 -3.49 10.75
N PRO A 187 27.68 -4.33 11.71
CA PRO A 187 28.06 -5.72 11.44
C PRO A 187 26.88 -6.52 10.85
N ASP A 188 27.17 -7.44 9.92
CA ASP A 188 26.17 -8.26 9.20
C ASP A 188 25.24 -9.08 10.13
N ASP A 189 25.69 -9.40 11.35
CA ASP A 189 24.96 -10.19 12.35
C ASP A 189 24.31 -9.36 13.46
N TRP A 190 24.34 -8.02 13.35
CA TRP A 190 23.79 -7.14 14.37
C TRP A 190 22.27 -6.97 14.24
N ASP A 191 21.57 -7.14 15.36
CA ASP A 191 20.11 -7.03 15.45
C ASP A 191 19.69 -5.68 16.08
N PRO A 192 18.88 -4.85 15.38
CA PRO A 192 18.27 -3.64 15.92
C PRO A 192 17.57 -3.82 17.28
N LEU A 193 17.00 -5.01 17.58
CA LEU A 193 16.35 -5.30 18.85
C LEU A 193 17.29 -5.24 20.06
N THR A 194 18.61 -5.25 19.84
CA THR A 194 19.59 -4.99 20.92
C THR A 194 19.46 -3.59 21.53
N LEU A 195 18.80 -2.66 20.84
CA LEU A 195 18.52 -1.30 21.33
C LEU A 195 17.24 -1.20 22.19
N LEU A 196 16.49 -2.29 22.38
CA LEU A 196 15.18 -2.26 23.04
C LEU A 196 15.21 -1.59 24.41
N ASP A 197 16.13 -1.95 25.30
CA ASP A 197 16.19 -1.35 26.64
C ASP A 197 16.44 0.17 26.62
N GLN A 198 17.32 0.63 25.73
CA GLN A 198 17.61 2.06 25.58
C GLN A 198 16.40 2.81 25.01
N LEU A 199 15.68 2.19 24.07
CA LEU A 199 14.46 2.77 23.52
C LEU A 199 13.36 2.84 24.60
N LEU A 200 13.18 1.79 25.40
CA LEU A 200 12.20 1.78 26.50
C LEU A 200 12.50 2.89 27.53
N ASP A 201 13.77 3.19 27.81
CA ASP A 201 14.16 4.32 28.66
C ASP A 201 13.77 5.68 28.05
N ALA A 202 13.87 5.82 26.74
CA ALA A 202 13.43 7.03 26.05
C ALA A 202 11.89 7.17 26.05
N TYR A 203 11.16 6.06 25.83
CA TYR A 203 9.70 6.03 25.95
C TYR A 203 9.24 6.37 27.39
N ALA A 204 9.91 5.84 28.41
CA ALA A 204 9.58 6.15 29.80
C ALA A 204 9.62 7.67 30.09
N ARG A 205 10.59 8.39 29.51
CA ARG A 205 10.68 9.84 29.61
C ARG A 205 9.52 10.53 28.89
N LEU A 206 9.21 10.11 27.67
CA LEU A 206 8.09 10.67 26.90
C LEU A 206 6.75 10.47 27.61
N LEU A 207 6.53 9.28 28.18
CA LEU A 207 5.34 8.96 28.95
C LEU A 207 5.21 9.87 30.19
N ALA A 208 6.31 10.12 30.91
CA ALA A 208 6.31 11.05 32.02
C ALA A 208 6.00 12.49 31.58
N GLU A 209 6.52 12.94 30.44
CA GLU A 209 6.22 14.26 29.89
C GLU A 209 4.74 14.38 29.46
N LEU A 210 4.18 13.37 28.82
CA LEU A 210 2.75 13.33 28.46
C LEU A 210 1.86 13.35 29.70
N ARG A 211 2.20 12.55 30.73
CA ARG A 211 1.49 12.57 32.01
C ARG A 211 1.56 13.95 32.66
N SER A 212 2.74 14.58 32.67
CA SER A 212 2.93 15.93 33.20
C SER A 212 2.19 17.00 32.40
N ALA A 213 2.00 16.80 31.09
CA ALA A 213 1.20 17.70 30.27
C ALA A 213 -0.31 17.56 30.51
N GLY A 214 -0.75 16.46 31.13
CA GLY A 214 -2.14 16.20 31.48
C GLY A 214 -2.78 15.04 30.70
N ALA A 215 -2.03 14.31 29.88
CA ALA A 215 -2.54 13.14 29.18
C ALA A 215 -2.94 12.05 30.19
N THR A 216 -4.17 11.57 30.08
CA THR A 216 -4.74 10.53 30.97
C THR A 216 -4.51 9.13 30.43
N GLU A 217 -4.42 8.99 29.11
CA GLU A 217 -4.18 7.75 28.39
C GLU A 217 -3.27 8.00 27.19
N VAL A 218 -2.51 6.99 26.76
CA VAL A 218 -1.68 6.99 25.57
C VAL A 218 -1.83 5.65 24.86
N GLN A 219 -1.86 5.68 23.53
CA GLN A 219 -1.92 4.50 22.68
C GLN A 219 -0.52 4.16 22.16
N LEU A 220 -0.12 2.89 22.30
CA LEU A 220 1.09 2.31 21.75
C LEU A 220 0.70 1.28 20.69
N ASP A 221 1.00 1.58 19.44
CA ASP A 221 0.65 0.72 18.30
C ASP A 221 1.69 -0.39 18.13
N GLU A 222 1.27 -1.65 18.32
CA GLU A 222 2.09 -2.85 18.10
C GLU A 222 1.55 -3.76 16.99
N PRO A 223 1.35 -3.27 15.75
CA PRO A 223 0.84 -4.07 14.65
C PRO A 223 1.80 -5.17 14.19
N ILE A 224 3.08 -5.12 14.57
CA ILE A 224 4.02 -6.21 14.25
C ILE A 224 3.52 -7.56 14.77
N LEU A 225 2.72 -7.56 15.85
CA LEU A 225 2.16 -8.76 16.45
C LEU A 225 1.18 -9.52 15.55
N ALA A 226 0.68 -8.91 14.46
CA ALA A 226 -0.13 -9.61 13.46
C ALA A 226 0.72 -10.47 12.48
N THR A 227 2.05 -10.32 12.49
CA THR A 227 2.98 -11.09 11.66
C THR A 227 3.51 -12.34 12.39
N ASP A 228 4.03 -13.32 11.63
CA ASP A 228 4.66 -14.51 12.21
C ASP A 228 5.85 -14.14 13.12
N GLU A 229 6.68 -13.18 12.69
CA GLU A 229 7.84 -12.70 13.42
C GLU A 229 7.43 -12.04 14.75
N GLY A 230 6.41 -11.18 14.72
CA GLY A 230 5.89 -10.53 15.92
C GLY A 230 5.24 -11.51 16.90
N ARG A 231 4.48 -12.49 16.41
CA ARG A 231 3.90 -13.56 17.25
C ARG A 231 4.97 -14.43 17.91
N ALA A 232 6.14 -14.59 17.27
CA ALA A 232 7.27 -15.29 17.86
C ALA A 232 8.00 -14.47 18.94
N ALA A 233 7.82 -13.16 18.97
CA ALA A 233 8.54 -12.24 19.86
C ALA A 233 7.88 -12.02 21.24
N THR A 234 7.07 -12.96 21.73
CA THR A 234 6.31 -12.82 23.00
C THR A 234 7.16 -12.48 24.22
N GLY A 235 8.37 -13.03 24.34
CA GLY A 235 9.28 -12.69 25.45
C GLY A 235 9.78 -11.23 25.40
N ARG A 236 9.92 -10.65 24.20
CA ARG A 236 10.27 -9.23 24.04
C ARG A 236 9.06 -8.33 24.31
N LEU A 237 7.88 -8.76 23.90
CA LEU A 237 6.62 -8.12 24.22
C LEU A 237 6.40 -8.03 25.73
N GLU A 238 6.56 -9.15 26.43
CA GLU A 238 6.45 -9.23 27.89
C GLU A 238 7.43 -8.26 28.56
N HIS A 239 8.71 -8.31 28.17
CA HIS A 239 9.74 -7.42 28.72
C HIS A 239 9.40 -5.93 28.53
N ALA A 240 8.99 -5.54 27.33
CA ALA A 240 8.65 -4.16 27.01
C ALA A 240 7.50 -3.63 27.87
N TYR A 241 6.40 -4.38 27.96
CA TYR A 241 5.18 -3.92 28.62
C TYR A 241 5.14 -4.16 30.12
N GLN A 242 5.92 -5.11 30.65
CA GLN A 242 6.23 -5.14 32.08
C GLN A 242 7.02 -3.90 32.49
N ARG A 243 8.03 -3.49 31.70
CA ARG A 243 8.85 -2.31 32.01
C ARG A 243 8.06 -1.00 31.92
N LEU A 244 7.37 -0.75 30.80
CA LEU A 244 6.60 0.49 30.62
C LEU A 244 5.37 0.51 31.54
N GLY A 245 4.66 -0.60 31.66
CA GLY A 245 3.46 -0.67 32.48
C GLY A 245 3.74 -0.53 33.99
N ALA A 246 4.92 -0.94 34.47
CA ALA A 246 5.30 -0.77 35.87
C ALA A 246 5.71 0.68 36.27
N LEU A 247 5.82 1.61 35.31
CA LEU A 247 6.10 3.01 35.60
C LEU A 247 4.95 3.63 36.41
N THR A 248 5.28 4.43 37.43
CA THR A 248 4.29 5.13 38.27
C THR A 248 3.86 6.48 37.69
N GLU A 249 4.77 7.15 36.98
CA GLU A 249 4.57 8.48 36.40
C GLU A 249 4.29 8.38 34.89
N ARG A 250 3.19 7.71 34.52
CA ARG A 250 2.74 7.59 33.12
C ARG A 250 1.22 7.75 32.99
N PRO A 251 0.68 8.03 31.79
CA PRO A 251 -0.74 7.86 31.48
C PRO A 251 -1.10 6.36 31.49
N ALA A 252 -2.41 6.06 31.46
CA ALA A 252 -2.87 4.70 31.15
C ALA A 252 -2.35 4.27 29.78
N LEU A 253 -1.94 3.01 29.62
CA LEU A 253 -1.44 2.42 28.39
C LEU A 253 -2.56 1.64 27.70
N LEU A 254 -2.84 2.03 26.47
CA LEU A 254 -3.58 1.23 25.50
C LEU A 254 -2.57 0.62 24.52
N VAL A 255 -2.46 -0.71 24.48
CA VAL A 255 -1.66 -1.40 23.44
C VAL A 255 -2.58 -1.80 22.30
N SER A 256 -2.41 -1.20 21.13
CA SER A 256 -3.29 -1.39 19.98
C SER A 256 -2.63 -2.26 18.93
N THR A 257 -3.36 -3.25 18.42
CA THR A 257 -2.91 -4.19 17.40
C THR A 257 -3.92 -4.22 16.27
N TYR A 258 -3.45 -4.40 15.03
CA TYR A 258 -4.31 -4.36 13.85
C TYR A 258 -3.71 -5.10 12.66
N PHE A 259 -4.52 -5.30 11.62
CA PHE A 259 -4.23 -6.07 10.41
C PHE A 259 -4.28 -7.60 10.60
N GLY A 260 -4.99 -8.03 11.64
CA GLY A 260 -5.26 -9.44 11.92
C GLY A 260 -5.09 -9.79 13.39
N SER A 261 -5.42 -11.05 13.71
CA SER A 261 -5.20 -11.65 15.02
C SER A 261 -3.72 -11.56 15.44
N ILE A 262 -3.46 -11.50 16.74
CA ILE A 262 -2.11 -11.58 17.34
C ILE A 262 -1.80 -12.94 17.98
N GLY A 263 -2.77 -13.86 17.94
CA GLY A 263 -2.69 -15.17 18.58
C GLY A 263 -2.86 -15.11 20.10
N ALA A 264 -3.48 -16.15 20.66
CA ALA A 264 -3.65 -16.33 22.09
C ALA A 264 -2.37 -16.16 22.94
N PRO A 265 -1.16 -16.58 22.49
CA PRO A 265 0.07 -16.35 23.26
C PRO A 265 0.42 -14.87 23.48
N ALA A 266 0.40 -14.05 22.42
CA ALA A 266 0.69 -12.62 22.54
C ALA A 266 -0.41 -11.89 23.31
N LEU A 267 -1.68 -12.26 23.06
CA LEU A 267 -2.81 -11.71 23.80
C LEU A 267 -2.74 -12.01 25.30
N ARG A 268 -2.29 -13.22 25.68
CA ARG A 268 -2.07 -13.58 27.09
C ARG A 268 -1.00 -12.71 27.74
N VAL A 269 0.12 -12.46 27.05
CA VAL A 269 1.17 -11.57 27.54
C VAL A 269 0.62 -10.16 27.81
N LEU A 270 -0.16 -9.60 26.88
CA LEU A 270 -0.77 -8.28 27.07
C LEU A 270 -1.78 -8.27 28.23
N LYS A 271 -2.61 -9.31 28.34
CA LYS A 271 -3.56 -9.48 29.45
C LYS A 271 -2.86 -9.52 30.81
N GLU A 272 -1.71 -10.19 30.90
CA GLU A 272 -0.95 -10.36 32.14
C GLU A 272 0.04 -9.21 32.41
N SER A 273 0.22 -8.30 31.45
CA SER A 273 1.05 -7.10 31.59
C SER A 273 0.31 -5.98 32.32
N PRO A 274 1.02 -5.07 33.02
CA PRO A 274 0.43 -3.89 33.69
C PRO A 274 0.02 -2.81 32.68
N VAL A 275 -0.88 -3.15 31.76
CA VAL A 275 -1.49 -2.26 30.76
C VAL A 275 -2.99 -2.16 31.04
N GLU A 276 -3.56 -0.97 30.85
CA GLU A 276 -4.96 -0.70 31.20
C GLU A 276 -5.93 -1.09 30.08
N ALA A 277 -5.47 -1.16 28.82
CA ALA A 277 -6.30 -1.53 27.70
C ALA A 277 -5.54 -2.24 26.57
N VAL A 278 -6.26 -3.10 25.84
CA VAL A 278 -5.78 -3.78 24.63
C VAL A 278 -6.75 -3.51 23.48
N GLY A 279 -6.22 -3.04 22.36
CA GLY A 279 -6.95 -2.85 21.11
C GLY A 279 -6.76 -4.00 20.15
N LEU A 280 -7.86 -4.57 19.67
CA LEU A 280 -7.88 -5.70 18.74
C LEU A 280 -8.67 -5.36 17.48
N ASP A 281 -8.14 -5.75 16.33
CA ASP A 281 -8.84 -5.76 15.05
C ASP A 281 -9.77 -6.96 14.99
N LEU A 282 -11.07 -6.69 14.86
CA LEU A 282 -12.15 -7.67 14.80
C LEU A 282 -12.81 -7.70 13.42
N VAL A 283 -12.14 -7.15 12.41
CA VAL A 283 -12.64 -7.05 11.03
C VAL A 283 -11.80 -7.89 10.08
N THR A 284 -10.48 -7.89 10.24
CA THR A 284 -9.56 -8.53 9.28
C THR A 284 -9.70 -10.06 9.28
N ASP A 285 -9.83 -10.67 10.45
CA ASP A 285 -10.08 -12.11 10.61
C ASP A 285 -10.96 -12.41 11.84
N ASP A 286 -11.64 -13.55 11.80
CA ASP A 286 -12.50 -14.01 12.91
C ASP A 286 -11.68 -14.55 14.10
N GLU A 287 -10.40 -14.86 13.88
CA GLU A 287 -9.51 -15.50 14.87
C GLU A 287 -9.25 -14.63 16.10
N ALA A 288 -9.36 -13.31 15.99
CA ALA A 288 -9.21 -12.42 17.14
C ALA A 288 -10.24 -12.69 18.25
N VAL A 289 -11.47 -13.12 17.89
CA VAL A 289 -12.49 -13.52 18.87
C VAL A 289 -12.13 -14.86 19.50
N ASP A 290 -11.61 -15.81 18.71
CA ASP A 290 -11.16 -17.11 19.21
C ASP A 290 -9.98 -16.95 20.19
N ASP A 291 -9.04 -16.05 19.91
CA ASP A 291 -7.94 -15.72 20.82
C ASP A 291 -8.45 -15.23 22.17
N LEU A 292 -9.44 -14.32 22.18
CA LEU A 292 -10.08 -13.83 23.40
C LEU A 292 -10.70 -14.97 24.22
N VAL A 293 -11.38 -15.90 23.56
CA VAL A 293 -11.96 -17.08 24.23
C VAL A 293 -10.86 -17.96 24.82
N GLN A 294 -9.78 -18.22 24.08
CA GLN A 294 -8.66 -19.06 24.53
C GLN A 294 -7.91 -18.48 25.73
N VAL A 295 -7.86 -17.16 25.88
CA VAL A 295 -7.28 -16.51 27.06
C VAL A 295 -8.29 -16.28 28.18
N SER A 296 -9.53 -16.77 28.04
CA SER A 296 -10.63 -16.58 28.99
C SER A 296 -10.97 -15.09 29.22
N GLY A 297 -11.08 -14.34 28.12
CA GLY A 297 -11.38 -12.91 28.13
C GLY A 297 -10.23 -12.04 28.64
N LEU A 298 -10.43 -10.73 28.70
CA LEU A 298 -9.43 -9.76 29.20
C LEU A 298 -9.62 -9.39 30.68
N GLY A 299 -10.73 -9.81 31.30
CA GLY A 299 -11.04 -9.47 32.69
C GLY A 299 -11.10 -7.95 32.87
N SER A 300 -10.31 -7.41 33.81
CA SER A 300 -10.26 -5.98 34.14
C SER A 300 -9.53 -5.12 33.11
N THR A 301 -8.76 -5.72 32.18
CA THR A 301 -8.10 -4.98 31.10
C THR A 301 -9.17 -4.60 30.07
N ARG A 302 -9.29 -3.31 29.77
CA ARG A 302 -10.32 -2.80 28.86
C ARG A 302 -10.06 -3.29 27.42
N LEU A 303 -11.11 -3.77 26.76
CA LEU A 303 -11.07 -4.08 25.33
C LEU A 303 -11.40 -2.83 24.51
N VAL A 304 -10.49 -2.43 23.63
CA VAL A 304 -10.80 -1.50 22.53
C VAL A 304 -11.12 -2.34 21.30
N ALA A 305 -12.42 -2.50 21.01
CA ALA A 305 -12.94 -3.40 20.00
C ALA A 305 -12.98 -2.73 18.63
N GLY A 306 -11.98 -3.01 17.79
CA GLY A 306 -11.86 -2.50 16.43
C GLY A 306 -12.81 -3.19 15.46
N ILE A 307 -14.06 -2.75 15.42
CA ILE A 307 -15.17 -3.41 14.70
C ILE A 307 -15.66 -2.64 13.45
N VAL A 308 -15.24 -1.38 13.30
CA VAL A 308 -15.53 -0.56 12.11
C VAL A 308 -14.31 -0.60 11.17
N ASP A 309 -14.48 -1.14 9.97
CA ASP A 309 -13.37 -1.35 9.03
C ASP A 309 -12.62 -0.05 8.69
N GLY A 310 -11.35 0.05 9.06
CA GLY A 310 -10.49 1.19 8.74
C GLY A 310 -9.75 1.11 7.41
N ARG A 311 -9.87 -0.01 6.67
CA ARG A 311 -9.17 -0.31 5.42
C ARG A 311 -10.07 -0.31 4.18
N ASN A 312 -11.38 -0.42 4.33
CA ASN A 312 -12.29 -0.50 3.19
C ASN A 312 -13.46 0.51 3.31
N VAL A 313 -14.04 0.92 2.17
CA VAL A 313 -15.05 1.99 2.11
C VAL A 313 -16.49 1.49 2.26
N TRP A 314 -16.69 0.22 2.59
CA TRP A 314 -18.02 -0.31 2.81
C TRP A 314 -18.57 0.16 4.15
N ARG A 315 -19.86 0.47 4.13
CA ARG A 315 -20.64 0.75 5.33
C ARG A 315 -20.65 -0.47 6.24
N THR A 316 -20.46 -0.26 7.54
CA THR A 316 -20.54 -1.34 8.52
C THR A 316 -21.96 -1.87 8.62
N ASP A 317 -22.11 -3.21 8.64
CA ASP A 317 -23.34 -3.87 9.09
C ASP A 317 -23.47 -3.66 10.60
N VAL A 318 -24.25 -2.66 10.99
CA VAL A 318 -24.36 -2.23 12.39
C VAL A 318 -25.01 -3.30 13.24
N ARG A 319 -25.90 -4.14 12.68
CA ARG A 319 -26.55 -5.23 13.40
C ARG A 319 -25.57 -6.35 13.70
N ALA A 320 -24.80 -6.79 12.71
CA ALA A 320 -23.77 -7.80 12.88
C ALA A 320 -22.69 -7.32 13.86
N ALA A 321 -22.21 -6.08 13.70
CA ALA A 321 -21.24 -5.48 14.61
C ALA A 321 -21.77 -5.41 16.05
N ALA A 322 -23.02 -4.96 16.26
CA ALA A 322 -23.64 -4.92 17.58
C ALA A 322 -23.81 -6.32 18.20
N ALA A 323 -24.12 -7.35 17.40
CA ALA A 323 -24.21 -8.72 17.87
C ALA A 323 -22.84 -9.27 18.31
N THR A 324 -21.78 -9.01 17.54
CA THR A 324 -20.40 -9.36 17.92
C THR A 324 -20.01 -8.65 19.22
N LEU A 325 -20.21 -7.34 19.31
CA LEU A 325 -19.91 -6.57 20.53
C LEU A 325 -20.73 -7.06 21.74
N GLY A 326 -22.00 -7.45 21.51
CA GLY A 326 -22.85 -8.05 22.54
C GLY A 326 -22.29 -9.38 23.08
N THR A 327 -21.64 -10.17 22.23
CA THR A 327 -20.94 -11.41 22.62
C THR A 327 -19.68 -11.10 23.42
N LEU A 328 -18.94 -10.05 23.03
CA LEU A 328 -17.71 -9.61 23.70
C LEU A 328 -17.95 -9.09 25.12
N LEU A 329 -19.17 -8.64 25.46
CA LEU A 329 -19.53 -8.26 26.84
C LEU A 329 -19.45 -9.44 27.84
N ALA A 330 -19.35 -10.68 27.36
CA ALA A 330 -19.08 -11.84 28.21
C ALA A 330 -17.57 -12.13 28.39
N LEU A 331 -16.71 -11.47 27.61
CA LEU A 331 -15.26 -11.69 27.54
C LEU A 331 -14.46 -10.48 28.03
N ALA A 332 -15.08 -9.32 28.24
CA ALA A 332 -14.42 -8.12 28.77
C ALA A 332 -15.37 -7.35 29.69
N ASP A 333 -14.84 -6.85 30.82
CA ASP A 333 -15.61 -6.07 31.80
C ASP A 333 -15.87 -4.63 31.33
N ASP A 334 -14.96 -4.08 30.51
CA ASP A 334 -15.04 -2.75 29.91
C ASP A 334 -14.72 -2.83 28.40
N ILE A 335 -15.56 -2.20 27.59
CA ILE A 335 -15.44 -2.16 26.13
C ILE A 335 -15.49 -0.71 25.66
N THR A 336 -14.59 -0.37 24.74
CA THR A 336 -14.66 0.84 23.91
C THR A 336 -14.79 0.43 22.46
N VAL A 337 -15.78 0.95 21.74
CA VAL A 337 -15.94 0.69 20.31
C VAL A 337 -14.92 1.49 19.52
N SER A 338 -14.24 0.84 18.58
CA SER A 338 -13.28 1.50 17.71
C SER A 338 -13.33 1.05 16.26
N THR A 339 -12.55 1.75 15.44
CA THR A 339 -12.17 1.32 14.09
C THR A 339 -11.16 0.18 14.18
N SER A 340 -11.09 -0.71 13.17
CA SER A 340 -10.17 -1.85 13.18
C SER A 340 -8.70 -1.43 13.14
N CYS A 341 -8.41 -0.28 12.54
CA CYS A 341 -7.10 0.35 12.47
C CYS A 341 -7.28 1.86 12.25
N SER A 342 -6.20 2.58 11.94
CA SER A 342 -6.27 4.00 11.59
C SER A 342 -7.12 4.22 10.33
N LEU A 343 -7.99 5.23 10.34
CA LEU A 343 -8.78 5.61 9.15
C LEU A 343 -7.92 6.23 8.04
N LEU A 344 -6.60 6.34 8.22
CA LEU A 344 -5.63 6.77 7.20
C LEU A 344 -5.78 6.04 5.86
N HIS A 345 -6.26 4.79 5.88
CA HIS A 345 -6.34 3.91 4.73
C HIS A 345 -7.64 4.04 3.91
N VAL A 346 -8.57 4.91 4.33
CA VAL A 346 -9.81 5.21 3.60
C VAL A 346 -9.89 6.70 3.24
N PRO A 347 -10.72 7.10 2.25
CA PRO A 347 -10.90 8.50 1.92
C PRO A 347 -11.65 9.25 3.03
N ILE A 348 -11.71 10.58 2.93
CA ILE A 348 -12.13 11.43 4.05
C ILE A 348 -13.65 11.54 4.20
N ASP A 349 -14.33 12.02 3.16
CA ASP A 349 -15.76 12.37 3.25
C ASP A 349 -16.53 11.94 2.00
N LEU A 350 -17.45 11.00 2.18
CA LEU A 350 -18.31 10.51 1.11
C LEU A 350 -19.29 11.58 0.61
N ASP A 351 -19.61 12.59 1.43
CA ASP A 351 -20.55 13.63 1.03
C ASP A 351 -20.03 14.50 -0.11
N ALA A 352 -18.70 14.55 -0.29
CA ALA A 352 -18.05 15.20 -1.42
C ALA A 352 -18.25 14.44 -2.75
N GLU A 353 -18.64 13.15 -2.71
CA GLU A 353 -18.86 12.33 -3.89
C GLU A 353 -20.29 12.50 -4.43
N THR A 354 -20.48 13.50 -5.29
CA THR A 354 -21.79 13.80 -5.89
C THR A 354 -22.08 13.02 -7.17
N ALA A 355 -21.06 12.42 -7.79
CA ALA A 355 -21.18 11.72 -9.07
C ALA A 355 -21.45 10.21 -8.92
N LEU A 356 -21.33 9.64 -7.72
CA LEU A 356 -21.57 8.22 -7.48
C LEU A 356 -23.07 7.88 -7.63
N PRO A 357 -23.44 6.71 -8.19
CA PRO A 357 -24.82 6.25 -8.22
C PRO A 357 -25.44 6.22 -6.81
N PRO A 358 -26.69 6.69 -6.62
CA PRO A 358 -27.31 6.77 -5.28
C PRO A 358 -27.32 5.44 -4.51
N GLU A 359 -27.62 4.32 -5.19
CA GLU A 359 -27.58 2.98 -4.58
C GLU A 359 -26.18 2.60 -4.09
N LEU A 360 -25.14 2.94 -4.86
CA LEU A 360 -23.76 2.69 -4.45
C LEU A 360 -23.35 3.62 -3.30
N ARG A 361 -23.64 4.92 -3.39
CA ARG A 361 -23.33 5.86 -2.31
C ARG A 361 -23.98 5.45 -0.99
N GLY A 362 -25.20 4.90 -1.01
CA GLY A 362 -25.87 4.39 0.19
C GLY A 362 -25.12 3.26 0.90
N ALA A 363 -24.41 2.41 0.14
CA ALA A 363 -23.66 1.25 0.64
C ALA A 363 -22.23 1.57 1.10
N LEU A 364 -21.79 2.83 0.99
CA LEU A 364 -20.42 3.26 1.29
C LEU A 364 -20.35 4.10 2.57
N ALA A 365 -19.17 4.09 3.19
CA ALA A 365 -18.78 4.94 4.30
C ALA A 365 -17.28 5.29 4.18
N PHE A 366 -16.94 6.58 4.21
CA PHE A 366 -15.56 7.07 4.27
C PHE A 366 -15.19 7.40 5.72
N ALA A 367 -14.01 7.96 5.99
CA ALA A 367 -13.52 8.19 7.35
C ALA A 367 -14.50 8.97 8.23
N LYS A 368 -15.18 9.99 7.69
CA LYS A 368 -16.21 10.76 8.40
C LYS A 368 -17.38 9.86 8.82
N GLN A 369 -17.97 9.13 7.87
CA GLN A 369 -19.12 8.25 8.12
C GLN A 369 -18.74 7.09 9.05
N LYS A 370 -17.51 6.58 8.98
CA LYS A 370 -17.00 5.53 9.88
C LYS A 370 -16.83 6.01 11.33
N ALA A 371 -16.43 7.27 11.52
CA ALA A 371 -16.43 7.87 12.86
C ALA A 371 -17.85 7.97 13.42
N GLU A 372 -18.84 8.35 12.59
CA GLU A 372 -20.26 8.38 12.96
C GLU A 372 -20.79 6.96 13.30
N GLU A 373 -20.41 5.94 12.53
CA GLU A 373 -20.74 4.53 12.76
C GLU A 373 -20.17 4.01 14.09
N THR A 374 -18.94 4.38 14.41
CA THR A 374 -18.27 4.01 15.67
C THR A 374 -19.02 4.61 16.87
N ALA A 375 -19.39 5.89 16.80
CA ALA A 375 -20.18 6.56 17.83
C ALA A 375 -21.60 5.99 17.94
N LEU A 376 -22.23 5.65 16.79
CA LEU A 376 -23.53 5.01 16.77
C LEU A 376 -23.51 3.66 17.48
N LEU A 377 -22.54 2.80 17.17
CA LEU A 377 -22.41 1.48 17.80
C LEU A 377 -22.24 1.61 19.32
N ALA A 378 -21.38 2.52 19.80
CA ALA A 378 -21.22 2.77 21.23
C ALA A 378 -22.52 3.19 21.93
N ARG A 379 -23.33 4.06 21.28
CA ARG A 379 -24.66 4.43 21.77
C ARG A 379 -25.63 3.25 21.81
N VAL A 380 -25.69 2.46 20.73
CA VAL A 380 -26.55 1.26 20.63
C VAL A 380 -26.25 0.27 21.76
N LEU A 381 -24.97 0.05 22.07
CA LEU A 381 -24.53 -0.79 23.18
C LEU A 381 -24.89 -0.24 24.56
N SER A 382 -24.90 1.08 24.71
CA SER A 382 -25.15 1.75 25.99
C SER A 382 -26.64 1.85 26.32
N GLU A 383 -27.44 2.28 25.35
CA GLU A 383 -28.83 2.69 25.55
C GLU A 383 -29.83 1.58 25.17
N GLY A 384 -29.41 0.66 24.31
CA GLY A 384 -30.32 -0.25 23.61
C GLY A 384 -31.18 0.50 22.58
N GLY A 385 -31.38 -0.09 21.41
CA GLY A 385 -32.19 0.56 20.36
C GLY A 385 -32.34 -0.29 19.12
N GLU A 386 -33.40 -0.05 18.36
CA GLU A 386 -33.53 -0.60 17.01
C GLU A 386 -32.56 0.10 16.07
N VAL A 387 -31.77 -0.69 15.37
CA VAL A 387 -30.86 -0.23 14.33
C VAL A 387 -31.57 -0.36 12.98
N ASP A 388 -31.79 0.76 12.31
CA ASP A 388 -32.24 0.75 10.91
C ASP A 388 -31.05 0.40 10.00
N ASP A 389 -31.13 -0.78 9.39
CA ASP A 389 -30.01 -1.46 8.74
C ASP A 389 -30.22 -1.63 7.23
N ALA A 390 -31.21 -0.94 6.67
CA ALA A 390 -31.53 -1.02 5.24
C ALA A 390 -30.35 -0.62 4.32
N SER A 391 -29.34 0.07 4.87
CA SER A 391 -28.18 0.59 4.14
C SER A 391 -27.00 -0.37 4.01
N ALA A 392 -26.90 -1.42 4.85
CA ALA A 392 -25.84 -2.43 4.74
C ALA A 392 -26.17 -3.54 3.73
N THR A 393 -27.45 -3.68 3.34
CA THR A 393 -27.86 -4.73 2.40
C THR A 393 -27.41 -4.39 0.98
N ARG A 394 -26.63 -5.28 0.36
CA ARG A 394 -26.15 -5.12 -1.02
C ARG A 394 -27.33 -5.05 -2.01
N PRO A 395 -27.38 -4.04 -2.89
CA PRO A 395 -28.38 -3.99 -3.95
C PRO A 395 -28.30 -5.23 -4.86
N PRO A 396 -29.44 -5.85 -5.23
CA PRO A 396 -29.46 -6.94 -6.22
C PRO A 396 -28.87 -6.53 -7.58
N SER A 397 -28.87 -5.23 -7.89
CA SER A 397 -28.29 -4.64 -9.10
C SER A 397 -26.77 -4.84 -9.21
N PHE A 398 -26.09 -5.24 -8.13
CA PHE A 398 -24.64 -5.50 -8.13
C PHE A 398 -24.29 -6.89 -8.64
N THR A 399 -25.28 -7.77 -8.86
CA THR A 399 -25.08 -9.13 -9.36
C THR A 399 -25.42 -9.21 -10.86
N ASP A 400 -24.56 -9.86 -11.66
CA ASP A 400 -24.79 -10.15 -13.07
C ASP A 400 -24.76 -11.67 -13.31
N ALA A 401 -25.96 -12.25 -13.43
CA ALA A 401 -26.12 -13.68 -13.67
C ALA A 401 -25.41 -14.19 -14.93
N ARG A 402 -25.17 -13.32 -15.93
CA ARG A 402 -24.45 -13.71 -17.16
C ARG A 402 -22.97 -13.93 -16.90
N VAL A 403 -22.36 -13.11 -16.03
CA VAL A 403 -20.95 -13.26 -15.63
C VAL A 403 -20.78 -14.58 -14.90
N ARG A 404 -21.66 -14.87 -13.93
CA ARG A 404 -21.63 -16.13 -13.16
C ARG A 404 -21.80 -17.35 -14.06
N ALA A 405 -22.80 -17.35 -14.94
CA ALA A 405 -23.02 -18.43 -15.89
C ALA A 405 -21.82 -18.65 -16.85
N ARG A 406 -21.13 -17.57 -17.27
CA ARG A 406 -19.90 -17.70 -18.07
C ARG A 406 -18.76 -18.34 -17.27
N LEU A 407 -18.58 -17.95 -16.01
CA LEU A 407 -17.57 -18.55 -15.14
C LEU A 407 -17.85 -20.03 -14.86
N ASP A 408 -19.11 -20.40 -14.60
CA ASP A 408 -19.52 -21.79 -14.37
C ASP A 408 -19.31 -22.67 -15.62
N ALA A 409 -19.46 -22.09 -16.81
CA ALA A 409 -19.23 -22.78 -18.07
C ALA A 409 -17.73 -23.00 -18.39
N LEU A 410 -16.82 -22.32 -17.68
CA LEU A 410 -15.39 -22.52 -17.86
C LEU A 410 -14.96 -23.81 -17.16
N GLY A 411 -14.58 -24.82 -17.95
CA GLY A 411 -14.00 -26.04 -17.42
C GLY A 411 -12.58 -25.83 -16.85
N PRO A 412 -12.01 -26.85 -16.18
CA PRO A 412 -10.69 -26.78 -15.52
C PRO A 412 -9.51 -26.55 -16.48
N GLN A 413 -9.75 -26.57 -17.79
CA GLN A 413 -8.75 -26.26 -18.82
C GLN A 413 -8.62 -24.76 -19.09
N ALA A 414 -9.53 -23.92 -18.59
CA ALA A 414 -9.55 -22.49 -18.88
C ALA A 414 -8.28 -21.75 -18.42
N GLU A 415 -7.65 -22.25 -17.36
CA GLU A 415 -6.42 -21.72 -16.74
C GLU A 415 -5.14 -22.37 -17.31
N ARG A 416 -5.27 -23.32 -18.24
CA ARG A 416 -4.13 -24.10 -18.74
C ARG A 416 -3.72 -23.63 -20.12
N ARG A 417 -2.46 -23.22 -20.23
CA ARG A 417 -1.78 -22.95 -21.51
C ARG A 417 -1.11 -24.21 -22.04
N THR A 418 -0.91 -24.27 -23.36
CA THR A 418 -0.10 -25.33 -24.01
C THR A 418 1.33 -25.31 -23.47
N LYS A 419 1.90 -26.49 -23.21
CA LYS A 419 3.28 -26.62 -22.69
C LYS A 419 4.36 -26.31 -23.73
N VAL A 420 4.10 -26.64 -25.00
CA VAL A 420 4.99 -26.34 -26.11
C VAL A 420 4.64 -24.94 -26.61
N ARG A 421 5.60 -24.01 -26.53
CA ARG A 421 5.46 -22.59 -26.94
C ARG A 421 6.66 -22.22 -27.79
N GLY A 422 6.48 -21.23 -28.67
CA GLY A 422 7.60 -20.66 -29.41
C GLY A 422 8.58 -19.93 -28.50
N LEU A 423 9.81 -19.71 -28.97
CA LEU A 423 10.70 -18.75 -28.32
C LEU A 423 10.09 -17.35 -28.42
N PRO A 424 10.09 -16.56 -27.34
CA PRO A 424 9.62 -15.18 -27.38
C PRO A 424 10.31 -14.31 -28.45
N THR A 425 11.61 -14.53 -28.64
CA THR A 425 12.49 -13.85 -29.60
C THR A 425 13.70 -14.72 -29.93
N ASP A 426 14.27 -14.55 -31.11
CA ASP A 426 15.53 -15.22 -31.50
C ASP A 426 16.80 -14.46 -31.06
N THR A 427 16.64 -13.23 -30.56
CA THR A 427 17.75 -12.37 -30.13
C THR A 427 18.14 -12.68 -28.67
N PRO A 428 19.40 -12.96 -28.34
CA PRO A 428 19.84 -13.05 -26.96
C PRO A 428 19.86 -11.65 -26.31
N LEU A 429 19.61 -11.56 -25.01
CA LEU A 429 19.55 -10.29 -24.28
C LEU A 429 18.54 -9.29 -24.86
N THR A 430 17.37 -9.75 -25.31
CA THR A 430 16.33 -8.90 -25.97
C THR A 430 16.02 -7.66 -25.14
N THR A 431 16.11 -6.49 -25.77
CA THR A 431 15.90 -5.19 -25.14
C THR A 431 14.44 -4.73 -25.27
N THR A 432 13.88 -4.23 -24.18
CA THR A 432 12.53 -3.66 -24.14
C THR A 432 12.41 -2.63 -23.01
N THR A 433 11.24 -2.01 -22.89
CA THR A 433 10.87 -1.21 -21.71
C THR A 433 9.60 -1.77 -21.08
N ILE A 434 9.31 -1.41 -19.84
CA ILE A 434 8.17 -2.01 -19.12
C ILE A 434 6.81 -1.57 -19.69
N GLY A 435 6.64 -0.29 -20.05
CA GLY A 435 5.36 0.20 -20.59
C GLY A 435 5.34 1.71 -20.78
N SER A 436 5.02 2.43 -19.70
CA SER A 436 4.83 3.89 -19.77
C SER A 436 6.10 4.67 -20.11
N PHE A 437 5.93 5.76 -20.87
CA PHE A 437 6.94 6.79 -21.13
C PHE A 437 6.67 8.06 -20.30
N PRO A 438 7.64 9.00 -20.18
CA PRO A 438 7.50 10.23 -19.39
C PRO A 438 6.22 11.01 -19.68
N GLN A 439 5.41 11.30 -18.65
CA GLN A 439 4.22 12.13 -18.83
C GLN A 439 4.54 13.63 -18.78
N THR A 440 4.48 14.27 -19.94
CA THR A 440 4.81 15.69 -20.10
C THR A 440 3.79 16.61 -19.40
N PRO A 441 4.20 17.83 -19.00
CA PRO A 441 3.26 18.86 -18.57
C PRO A 441 2.13 19.11 -19.58
N ASP A 442 2.43 19.01 -20.88
CA ASP A 442 1.49 19.29 -21.96
C ASP A 442 0.43 18.20 -22.06
N LEU A 443 0.83 16.92 -21.98
CA LEU A 443 -0.09 15.78 -21.93
C LEU A 443 -1.01 15.87 -20.70
N ARG A 444 -0.47 16.27 -19.54
CA ARG A 444 -1.27 16.48 -18.33
C ARG A 444 -2.26 17.63 -18.48
N ARG A 445 -1.86 18.75 -19.11
CA ARG A 445 -2.76 19.88 -19.40
C ARG A 445 -3.86 19.49 -20.39
N ALA A 446 -3.51 18.79 -21.47
CA ALA A 446 -4.47 18.31 -22.47
C ALA A 446 -5.51 17.37 -21.84
N ARG A 447 -5.06 16.39 -21.04
CA ARG A 447 -5.96 15.50 -20.30
C ARG A 447 -6.87 16.25 -19.33
N ALA A 448 -6.35 17.25 -18.63
CA ALA A 448 -7.15 18.06 -17.72
C ALA A 448 -8.18 18.93 -18.46
N ALA A 449 -7.82 19.50 -19.61
CA ALA A 449 -8.73 20.26 -20.47
C ALA A 449 -9.83 19.37 -21.07
N HIS A 450 -9.46 18.17 -21.55
CA HIS A 450 -10.41 17.16 -22.03
C HIS A 450 -11.44 16.77 -20.95
N ARG A 451 -10.99 16.48 -19.72
CA ARG A 451 -11.88 16.20 -18.58
C ARG A 451 -12.82 17.36 -18.24
N ARG A 452 -12.42 18.61 -18.49
CA ARG A 452 -13.27 19.80 -18.28
C ARG A 452 -14.17 20.11 -19.49
N GLY A 453 -14.11 19.33 -20.56
CA GLY A 453 -14.84 19.58 -21.81
C GLY A 453 -14.30 20.75 -22.63
N GLU A 454 -13.09 21.24 -22.33
CA GLU A 454 -12.45 22.37 -23.03
C GLU A 454 -11.68 21.91 -24.29
N LEU A 455 -11.36 20.62 -24.39
CA LEU A 455 -10.67 20.02 -25.53
C LEU A 455 -11.57 18.92 -26.13
N PRO A 456 -12.00 19.02 -27.40
CA PRO A 456 -12.82 18.00 -28.04
C PRO A 456 -12.12 16.63 -28.14
N ASP A 457 -12.90 15.55 -28.12
CA ASP A 457 -12.39 14.16 -28.19
C ASP A 457 -11.47 13.92 -29.39
N GLN A 458 -11.81 14.46 -30.56
CA GLN A 458 -11.02 14.30 -31.79
C GLN A 458 -9.63 14.91 -31.65
N ASP A 459 -9.54 16.11 -31.06
CA ASP A 459 -8.28 16.81 -30.86
C ASP A 459 -7.43 16.12 -29.78
N TYR A 460 -8.07 15.64 -28.70
CA TYR A 460 -7.39 14.88 -27.68
C TYR A 460 -6.82 13.55 -28.23
N THR A 461 -7.62 12.80 -28.99
CA THR A 461 -7.18 11.55 -29.65
C THR A 461 -6.03 11.80 -30.61
N LYS A 462 -6.06 12.92 -31.35
CA LYS A 462 -4.96 13.31 -32.23
C LYS A 462 -3.66 13.54 -31.45
N LEU A 463 -3.71 14.28 -30.34
CA LEU A 463 -2.54 14.53 -29.48
C LEU A 463 -1.96 13.24 -28.89
N LEU A 464 -2.81 12.29 -28.49
CA LEU A 464 -2.37 10.99 -27.99
C LEU A 464 -1.65 10.18 -29.09
N ARG A 465 -2.21 10.18 -30.29
CA ARG A 465 -1.62 9.54 -31.48
C ARG A 465 -0.26 10.15 -31.86
N GLU A 466 -0.13 11.47 -31.82
CA GLU A 466 1.14 12.17 -32.02
C GLU A 466 2.18 11.79 -30.97
N GLU A 467 1.79 11.59 -29.70
CA GLU A 467 2.70 11.11 -28.67
C GLU A 467 3.15 9.67 -28.90
N ILE A 468 2.23 8.78 -29.30
CA ILE A 468 2.56 7.40 -29.69
C ILE A 468 3.57 7.40 -30.85
N ASP A 469 3.37 8.24 -31.86
CA ASP A 469 4.29 8.35 -33.00
C ASP A 469 5.70 8.75 -32.56
N ARG A 470 5.81 9.73 -31.66
CA ARG A 470 7.10 10.16 -31.09
C ARG A 470 7.78 9.04 -30.30
N VAL A 471 7.02 8.33 -29.47
CA VAL A 471 7.55 7.24 -28.63
C VAL A 471 8.01 6.06 -29.48
N ILE A 472 7.28 5.67 -30.52
CA ILE A 472 7.69 4.60 -31.44
C ILE A 472 8.96 5.00 -32.19
N ALA A 473 8.98 6.20 -32.80
CA ALA A 473 10.16 6.68 -33.54
C ALA A 473 11.42 6.77 -32.67
N LEU A 474 11.29 7.24 -31.43
CA LEU A 474 12.39 7.29 -30.48
C LEU A 474 12.94 5.90 -30.16
N GLN A 475 12.08 4.91 -29.92
CA GLN A 475 12.52 3.57 -29.60
C GLN A 475 13.18 2.86 -30.80
N GLU A 476 12.72 3.12 -32.02
CA GLU A 476 13.40 2.64 -33.23
C GLU A 476 14.80 3.24 -33.38
N ASP A 477 14.94 4.56 -33.16
CA ASP A 477 16.22 5.26 -33.19
C ASP A 477 17.20 4.77 -32.11
N ILE A 478 16.69 4.50 -30.90
CA ILE A 478 17.48 3.89 -29.81
C ILE A 478 17.91 2.45 -30.17
N GLY A 479 17.12 1.74 -30.98
CA GLY A 479 17.41 0.38 -31.40
C GLY A 479 16.84 -0.73 -30.51
N LEU A 480 15.76 -0.46 -29.76
CA LEU A 480 15.09 -1.48 -28.94
C LEU A 480 14.50 -2.61 -29.79
N ASP A 481 14.46 -3.84 -29.26
CA ASP A 481 14.00 -5.02 -30.00
C ASP A 481 12.47 -5.19 -29.96
N VAL A 482 11.86 -4.99 -28.78
CA VAL A 482 10.42 -5.07 -28.56
C VAL A 482 9.92 -3.76 -27.95
N LEU A 483 8.97 -3.11 -28.62
CA LEU A 483 8.57 -1.73 -28.33
C LEU A 483 7.29 -1.66 -27.48
N VAL A 484 7.00 -0.47 -26.95
CA VAL A 484 5.75 -0.13 -26.25
C VAL A 484 5.15 1.15 -26.81
N HIS A 485 3.85 1.40 -26.64
CA HIS A 485 3.22 2.64 -27.11
C HIS A 485 3.35 3.82 -26.14
N GLY A 486 3.92 3.60 -24.94
CA GLY A 486 4.18 4.64 -23.94
C GLY A 486 3.01 5.02 -23.04
N GLU A 487 1.82 4.45 -23.25
CA GLU A 487 0.61 4.64 -22.43
C GLU A 487 0.19 6.12 -22.20
N PRO A 488 0.24 7.01 -23.20
CA PRO A 488 -0.09 8.42 -23.01
C PRO A 488 -1.57 8.64 -22.66
N GLU A 489 -2.44 7.72 -23.04
CA GLU A 489 -3.87 7.74 -22.72
C GLU A 489 -4.15 7.47 -21.23
N ARG A 490 -3.22 6.81 -20.52
CA ARG A 490 -3.46 6.29 -19.16
C ARG A 490 -2.94 7.23 -18.07
N ASN A 491 -3.84 7.69 -17.22
CA ASN A 491 -3.44 8.44 -16.03
C ASN A 491 -2.99 7.54 -14.87
N ASP A 492 -3.56 6.36 -14.75
CA ASP A 492 -3.32 5.39 -13.69
C ASP A 492 -3.64 4.00 -14.25
N MET A 493 -2.86 2.99 -13.85
CA MET A 493 -2.95 1.66 -14.46
C MET A 493 -4.15 0.85 -13.99
N VAL A 494 -4.81 1.21 -12.89
CA VAL A 494 -6.05 0.54 -12.43
C VAL A 494 -7.27 1.38 -12.79
N GLN A 495 -7.20 2.70 -12.58
CA GLN A 495 -8.31 3.60 -12.90
C GLN A 495 -8.71 3.52 -14.39
N TYR A 496 -7.73 3.45 -15.30
CA TYR A 496 -8.00 3.41 -16.75
C TYR A 496 -8.86 2.21 -17.16
N PHE A 497 -8.61 1.02 -16.61
CA PHE A 497 -9.44 -0.15 -16.88
C PHE A 497 -10.74 -0.13 -16.10
N ALA A 498 -10.71 0.31 -14.83
CA ALA A 498 -11.91 0.42 -14.00
C ALA A 498 -12.99 1.32 -14.63
N GLU A 499 -12.61 2.43 -15.27
CA GLU A 499 -13.53 3.32 -15.99
C GLU A 499 -14.24 2.65 -17.18
N GLN A 500 -13.71 1.53 -17.67
CA GLN A 500 -14.20 0.82 -18.85
C GLN A 500 -14.88 -0.52 -18.51
N LEU A 501 -14.88 -0.92 -17.25
CA LEU A 501 -15.47 -2.18 -16.77
C LEU A 501 -16.77 -1.90 -15.99
N ARG A 502 -17.78 -2.76 -16.21
CA ARG A 502 -18.93 -2.82 -15.29
C ARG A 502 -18.49 -3.46 -13.98
N GLY A 503 -19.17 -3.12 -12.89
CA GLY A 503 -18.80 -3.55 -11.54
C GLY A 503 -17.76 -2.66 -10.85
N TYR A 504 -17.21 -1.67 -11.56
CA TYR A 504 -16.32 -0.64 -11.00
C TYR A 504 -16.98 0.74 -11.00
N ALA A 505 -16.67 1.54 -9.99
CA ALA A 505 -16.95 2.96 -9.93
C ALA A 505 -15.66 3.73 -9.61
N THR A 506 -15.57 4.98 -10.04
CA THR A 506 -14.47 5.88 -9.67
C THR A 506 -14.99 7.06 -8.86
N THR A 507 -14.11 7.61 -8.04
CA THR A 507 -14.40 8.74 -7.15
C THR A 507 -13.75 10.02 -7.67
N GLU A 508 -14.22 11.18 -7.22
CA GLU A 508 -13.60 12.47 -7.51
C GLU A 508 -12.63 12.90 -6.41
N TYR A 509 -13.05 12.75 -5.16
CA TYR A 509 -12.37 13.17 -3.92
C TYR A 509 -11.92 12.00 -3.05
N GLY A 510 -12.11 10.75 -3.50
CA GLY A 510 -11.72 9.51 -2.82
C GLY A 510 -10.20 9.27 -2.70
N TRP A 511 -9.43 10.28 -2.29
CA TRP A 511 -7.98 10.22 -2.16
C TRP A 511 -7.54 9.53 -0.88
N VAL A 512 -6.54 8.66 -0.98
CA VAL A 512 -5.86 7.99 0.14
C VAL A 512 -4.37 8.26 0.05
N GLN A 513 -3.72 8.55 1.18
CA GLN A 513 -2.27 8.75 1.21
C GLN A 513 -1.56 7.42 0.95
N SER A 514 -0.61 7.40 0.01
CA SER A 514 0.20 6.21 -0.27
C SER A 514 1.60 6.35 0.30
N TYR A 515 2.28 7.49 0.09
CA TYR A 515 3.55 7.79 0.75
C TYR A 515 3.87 9.29 0.65
N GLY A 516 4.49 9.86 1.69
CA GLY A 516 4.81 11.28 1.73
C GLY A 516 3.61 12.14 1.34
N SER A 517 3.75 13.01 0.32
CA SER A 517 2.63 13.80 -0.21
C SER A 517 1.88 13.18 -1.40
N ARG A 518 2.24 11.96 -1.82
CA ARG A 518 1.56 11.26 -2.92
C ARG A 518 0.31 10.56 -2.41
N CYS A 519 -0.79 10.75 -3.13
CA CYS A 519 -2.06 10.08 -2.89
C CYS A 519 -2.45 9.25 -4.09
N VAL A 520 -3.17 8.17 -3.84
CA VAL A 520 -3.86 7.37 -4.84
C VAL A 520 -5.36 7.62 -4.71
N ARG A 521 -6.12 7.26 -5.75
CA ARG A 521 -7.58 7.36 -5.76
C ARG A 521 -8.14 6.01 -6.23
N PRO A 522 -8.18 5.00 -5.32
CA PRO A 522 -8.59 3.65 -5.66
C PRO A 522 -10.02 3.66 -6.23
N PRO A 523 -10.29 2.92 -7.33
CA PRO A 523 -11.66 2.63 -7.74
C PRO A 523 -12.39 1.80 -6.69
N ILE A 524 -13.71 1.76 -6.79
CA ILE A 524 -14.58 0.92 -5.95
C ILE A 524 -15.09 -0.22 -6.80
N LEU A 525 -14.71 -1.44 -6.47
CA LEU A 525 -15.17 -2.65 -7.11
C LEU A 525 -16.42 -3.15 -6.38
N TYR A 526 -17.59 -2.76 -6.87
CA TYR A 526 -18.85 -2.89 -6.16
C TYR A 526 -19.73 -4.06 -6.58
N GLY A 527 -19.53 -4.60 -7.79
CA GLY A 527 -20.42 -5.61 -8.37
C GLY A 527 -19.72 -6.57 -9.31
N ASP A 528 -20.49 -7.47 -9.91
CA ASP A 528 -19.97 -8.48 -10.83
C ASP A 528 -19.35 -7.83 -12.08
N VAL A 529 -18.14 -8.25 -12.43
CA VAL A 529 -17.32 -7.55 -13.43
C VAL A 529 -17.59 -8.07 -14.84
N SER A 530 -17.83 -7.15 -15.77
CA SER A 530 -17.90 -7.46 -17.21
C SER A 530 -17.28 -6.36 -18.06
N ARG A 531 -16.73 -6.77 -19.21
CA ARG A 531 -16.14 -5.89 -20.20
C ARG A 531 -17.15 -5.60 -21.33
N PRO A 532 -17.72 -4.39 -21.42
CA PRO A 532 -18.73 -4.06 -22.43
C PRO A 532 -18.13 -3.84 -23.84
N ALA A 533 -16.88 -3.40 -23.94
CA ALA A 533 -16.20 -3.10 -25.21
C ALA A 533 -14.67 -3.28 -25.08
N PRO A 534 -13.93 -3.42 -26.21
CA PRO A 534 -12.48 -3.36 -26.22
C PRO A 534 -11.92 -2.10 -25.58
N MET A 535 -10.90 -2.27 -24.73
CA MET A 535 -10.37 -1.20 -23.89
C MET A 535 -9.10 -0.58 -24.47
N THR A 536 -8.23 -1.40 -25.06
CA THR A 536 -6.86 -1.01 -25.45
C THR A 536 -6.54 -1.27 -26.91
N VAL A 537 -7.38 -2.04 -27.60
CA VAL A 537 -7.15 -2.51 -28.98
C VAL A 537 -6.95 -1.36 -29.96
N GLU A 538 -7.67 -0.23 -29.81
CA GLU A 538 -7.50 0.93 -30.70
C GLU A 538 -6.06 1.46 -30.67
N TRP A 539 -5.55 1.74 -29.47
CA TRP A 539 -4.24 2.36 -29.27
C TRP A 539 -3.10 1.47 -29.72
N ILE A 540 -3.16 0.20 -29.36
CA ILE A 540 -2.10 -0.74 -29.70
C ILE A 540 -2.09 -1.10 -31.18
N THR A 541 -3.25 -1.20 -31.83
CA THR A 541 -3.32 -1.43 -33.28
C THR A 541 -2.75 -0.23 -34.04
N TYR A 542 -3.05 0.99 -33.57
CA TYR A 542 -2.43 2.20 -34.12
C TYR A 542 -0.92 2.18 -33.95
N ALA A 543 -0.40 1.87 -32.76
CA ALA A 543 1.03 1.83 -32.45
C ALA A 543 1.76 0.75 -33.28
N GLN A 544 1.21 -0.46 -33.36
CA GLN A 544 1.77 -1.55 -34.17
C GLN A 544 1.81 -1.20 -35.66
N GLY A 545 0.88 -0.36 -36.15
CA GLY A 545 0.90 0.13 -37.53
C GLY A 545 1.98 1.17 -37.85
N ARG A 546 2.79 1.58 -36.86
CA ARG A 546 3.88 2.57 -37.03
C ARG A 546 5.27 1.97 -37.13
N THR A 547 5.41 0.65 -37.00
CA THR A 547 6.70 -0.05 -37.01
C THR A 547 6.51 -1.50 -37.44
N ASP A 548 7.55 -2.10 -38.03
CA ASP A 548 7.61 -3.54 -38.29
C ASP A 548 8.08 -4.35 -37.07
N LYS A 549 8.57 -3.68 -36.03
CA LYS A 549 8.98 -4.34 -34.77
C LYS A 549 7.74 -4.72 -33.95
N PRO A 550 7.82 -5.79 -33.12
CA PRO A 550 6.73 -6.14 -32.21
C PRO A 550 6.47 -5.03 -31.20
N VAL A 551 5.20 -4.64 -31.03
CA VAL A 551 4.76 -3.71 -29.97
C VAL A 551 3.95 -4.49 -28.94
N LYS A 552 4.28 -4.31 -27.64
CA LYS A 552 3.58 -4.99 -26.55
C LYS A 552 2.20 -4.39 -26.32
N GLY A 553 1.17 -5.24 -26.18
CA GLY A 553 -0.11 -4.83 -25.60
C GLY A 553 0.01 -4.81 -24.08
N MET A 554 -0.46 -3.75 -23.41
CA MET A 554 -0.31 -3.59 -21.95
C MET A 554 -1.66 -3.69 -21.24
N LEU A 555 -1.77 -4.58 -20.26
CA LEU A 555 -2.92 -4.75 -19.39
C LEU A 555 -2.47 -4.80 -17.92
N THR A 556 -3.34 -4.36 -17.03
CA THR A 556 -3.18 -4.59 -15.59
C THR A 556 -3.85 -5.91 -15.23
N GLY A 557 -3.13 -6.76 -14.49
CA GLY A 557 -3.59 -8.08 -14.08
C GLY A 557 -4.75 -8.05 -13.09
N PRO A 558 -5.52 -9.15 -13.01
CA PRO A 558 -6.68 -9.24 -12.13
C PRO A 558 -6.37 -8.99 -10.66
N VAL A 559 -5.25 -9.49 -10.13
CA VAL A 559 -4.91 -9.33 -8.71
C VAL A 559 -4.61 -7.88 -8.40
N THR A 560 -3.89 -7.18 -9.28
CA THR A 560 -3.58 -5.75 -9.14
C THR A 560 -4.81 -4.87 -9.29
N MET A 561 -5.71 -5.22 -10.21
CA MET A 561 -7.02 -4.55 -10.32
C MET A 561 -7.82 -4.64 -9.01
N LEU A 562 -7.70 -5.74 -8.27
CA LEU A 562 -8.29 -5.89 -6.94
C LEU A 562 -7.51 -5.10 -5.88
N ALA A 563 -6.20 -5.35 -5.75
CA ALA A 563 -5.34 -4.83 -4.68
C ALA A 563 -5.36 -3.31 -4.58
N TRP A 564 -5.49 -2.61 -5.72
CA TRP A 564 -5.53 -1.15 -5.77
C TRP A 564 -6.93 -0.58 -5.98
N SER A 565 -7.94 -1.38 -5.66
CA SER A 565 -9.34 -0.98 -5.57
C SER A 565 -9.88 -1.25 -4.18
N PHE A 566 -10.93 -0.54 -3.79
CA PHE A 566 -11.75 -0.96 -2.67
C PHE A 566 -12.68 -2.08 -3.10
N VAL A 567 -12.35 -3.31 -2.69
CA VAL A 567 -13.02 -4.54 -3.12
C VAL A 567 -14.26 -4.80 -2.26
N ARG A 568 -15.35 -5.24 -2.89
CA ARG A 568 -16.55 -5.75 -2.22
C ARG A 568 -16.24 -6.81 -1.16
N THR A 569 -17.04 -6.85 -0.11
CA THR A 569 -16.83 -7.70 1.08
C THR A 569 -17.88 -8.81 1.24
N ASP A 570 -18.78 -8.95 0.28
CA ASP A 570 -19.92 -9.89 0.31
C ASP A 570 -19.63 -11.24 -0.36
N GLN A 571 -18.39 -11.44 -0.86
CA GLN A 571 -17.93 -12.69 -1.43
C GLN A 571 -16.40 -12.81 -1.32
N PRO A 572 -15.82 -14.02 -1.43
CA PRO A 572 -14.37 -14.21 -1.37
C PRO A 572 -13.62 -13.46 -2.49
N LEU A 573 -12.44 -12.93 -2.16
CA LEU A 573 -11.58 -12.21 -3.12
C LEU A 573 -11.29 -13.03 -4.39
N GLY A 574 -11.06 -14.34 -4.24
CA GLY A 574 -10.81 -15.25 -5.36
C GLY A 574 -11.97 -15.31 -6.37
N GLU A 575 -13.22 -15.25 -5.92
CA GLU A 575 -14.38 -15.21 -6.82
C GLU A 575 -14.42 -13.89 -7.60
N THR A 576 -14.16 -12.78 -6.92
CA THR A 576 -14.08 -11.46 -7.53
C THR A 576 -12.92 -11.37 -8.53
N ALA A 577 -11.76 -11.93 -8.20
CA ALA A 577 -10.59 -11.99 -9.08
C ALA A 577 -10.89 -12.76 -10.36
N ARG A 578 -11.63 -13.87 -10.29
CA ARG A 578 -12.07 -14.63 -11.46
C ARG A 578 -12.97 -13.82 -12.39
N GLN A 579 -13.85 -12.97 -11.86
CA GLN A 579 -14.69 -12.09 -12.67
C GLN A 579 -13.86 -11.06 -13.43
N VAL A 580 -12.88 -10.43 -12.76
CA VAL A 580 -11.93 -9.50 -13.41
C VAL A 580 -11.09 -10.23 -14.45
N ALA A 581 -10.59 -11.41 -14.12
CA ALA A 581 -9.81 -12.23 -15.04
C ALA A 581 -10.60 -12.63 -16.30
N LEU A 582 -11.90 -12.93 -16.17
CA LEU A 582 -12.77 -13.22 -17.32
C LEU A 582 -12.92 -11.99 -18.23
N ALA A 583 -13.08 -10.80 -17.66
CA ALA A 583 -13.13 -9.55 -18.42
C ALA A 583 -11.82 -9.28 -19.16
N LEU A 584 -10.68 -9.48 -18.49
CA LEU A 584 -9.35 -9.33 -19.08
C LEU A 584 -9.04 -10.41 -20.12
N ARG A 585 -9.55 -11.64 -19.95
CA ARG A 585 -9.42 -12.72 -20.93
C ARG A 585 -10.00 -12.33 -22.29
N ASP A 586 -11.15 -11.65 -22.28
CA ASP A 586 -11.78 -11.17 -23.51
C ASP A 586 -10.93 -10.08 -24.18
N GLU A 587 -10.28 -9.21 -23.42
CA GLU A 587 -9.35 -8.19 -23.94
C GLU A 587 -8.06 -8.82 -24.50
N VAL A 588 -7.46 -9.77 -23.80
CA VAL A 588 -6.29 -10.54 -24.27
C VAL A 588 -6.60 -11.24 -25.60
N ALA A 589 -7.77 -11.85 -25.72
CA ALA A 589 -8.21 -12.49 -26.96
C ALA A 589 -8.40 -11.47 -28.11
N ASP A 590 -8.91 -10.27 -27.82
CA ASP A 590 -9.04 -9.21 -28.81
C ASP A 590 -7.68 -8.67 -29.27
N LEU A 591 -6.72 -8.50 -28.37
CA LEU A 591 -5.35 -8.11 -28.69
C LEU A 591 -4.68 -9.13 -29.63
N GLU A 592 -4.82 -10.42 -29.33
CA GLU A 592 -4.27 -11.49 -30.17
C GLU A 592 -4.93 -11.50 -31.57
N ARG A 593 -6.25 -11.34 -31.63
CA ARG A 593 -7.01 -11.21 -32.90
C ARG A 593 -6.58 -10.00 -33.72
N ALA A 594 -6.20 -8.90 -33.08
CA ALA A 594 -5.68 -7.70 -33.73
C ALA A 594 -4.24 -7.87 -34.26
N GLY A 595 -3.61 -9.03 -34.06
CA GLY A 595 -2.27 -9.33 -34.54
C GLY A 595 -1.16 -9.08 -33.53
N ILE A 596 -1.50 -8.65 -32.30
CA ILE A 596 -0.51 -8.43 -31.25
C ILE A 596 0.02 -9.77 -30.76
N ARG A 597 1.34 -9.90 -30.68
CA ARG A 597 2.03 -11.17 -30.32
C ARG A 597 2.75 -11.11 -28.98
N HIS A 598 2.99 -9.92 -28.45
CA HIS A 598 3.51 -9.72 -27.10
C HIS A 598 2.42 -9.04 -26.28
N ILE A 599 1.89 -9.73 -25.28
CA ILE A 599 0.83 -9.22 -24.41
C ILE A 599 1.35 -9.25 -22.98
N GLN A 600 1.50 -8.08 -22.40
CA GLN A 600 1.93 -7.87 -21.03
C GLN A 600 0.73 -7.70 -20.12
N VAL A 601 0.65 -8.53 -19.09
CA VAL A 601 -0.36 -8.47 -18.03
C VAL A 601 0.39 -8.30 -16.71
N ASP A 602 0.35 -7.12 -16.13
CA ASP A 602 1.20 -6.77 -14.99
C ASP A 602 0.53 -7.09 -13.66
N GLU A 603 1.22 -7.87 -12.82
CA GLU A 603 0.80 -8.15 -11.44
C GLU A 603 1.70 -7.45 -10.43
N ALA A 604 1.76 -6.12 -10.58
CA ALA A 604 2.55 -5.24 -9.72
C ALA A 604 2.18 -5.39 -8.24
N ALA A 605 0.95 -5.79 -7.90
CA ALA A 605 0.47 -5.89 -6.53
C ALA A 605 0.27 -7.32 -6.02
N LEU A 606 0.89 -8.34 -6.65
CA LEU A 606 0.80 -9.73 -6.19
C LEU A 606 1.30 -9.91 -4.74
N ARG A 607 2.24 -9.08 -4.29
CA ARG A 607 2.71 -9.10 -2.89
C ARG A 607 1.78 -8.35 -1.94
N GLU A 608 1.01 -7.38 -2.42
CA GLU A 608 0.30 -6.42 -1.55
C GLU A 608 -0.91 -7.03 -0.85
N LEU A 609 -1.56 -8.02 -1.48
CA LEU A 609 -2.65 -8.78 -0.86
C LEU A 609 -2.17 -10.11 -0.25
N LEU A 610 -0.87 -10.40 -0.28
CA LEU A 610 -0.33 -11.59 0.36
C LEU A 610 -0.51 -11.44 1.88
N PRO A 611 -1.23 -12.34 2.55
CA PRO A 611 -1.51 -12.23 3.98
C PRO A 611 -0.24 -12.07 4.82
N LEU A 612 -0.35 -11.44 5.99
CA LEU A 612 0.79 -11.25 6.90
C LEU A 612 1.33 -12.55 7.52
N ARG A 613 0.50 -13.61 7.53
CA ARG A 613 0.85 -14.92 8.08
C ARG A 613 1.09 -15.95 6.98
N ARG A 614 2.21 -16.66 7.08
CA ARG A 614 2.66 -17.66 6.11
C ARG A 614 1.68 -18.80 5.91
N GLU A 615 0.93 -19.17 6.94
CA GLU A 615 -0.06 -20.25 6.84
C GLU A 615 -1.18 -19.96 5.83
N HIS A 616 -1.48 -18.68 5.59
CA HIS A 616 -2.51 -18.24 4.65
C HIS A 616 -1.98 -17.92 3.25
N HIS A 617 -0.66 -18.01 3.02
CA HIS A 617 -0.05 -17.66 1.74
C HIS A 617 -0.51 -18.58 0.60
N GLN A 618 -0.62 -19.89 0.85
CA GLN A 618 -0.96 -20.84 -0.21
C GLN A 618 -2.37 -20.61 -0.75
N ASP A 619 -3.34 -20.41 0.14
CA ASP A 619 -4.73 -20.13 -0.23
C ASP A 619 -4.83 -18.85 -1.06
N TYR A 620 -4.07 -17.82 -0.69
CA TYR A 620 -3.94 -16.59 -1.47
C TYR A 620 -3.35 -16.84 -2.86
N LEU A 621 -2.19 -17.49 -2.92
CA LEU A 621 -1.45 -17.73 -4.16
C LEU A 621 -2.26 -18.60 -5.13
N ASP A 622 -3.04 -19.56 -4.64
CA ASP A 622 -3.87 -20.44 -5.46
C ASP A 622 -4.89 -19.65 -6.29
N TRP A 623 -5.66 -18.75 -5.67
CA TRP A 623 -6.63 -17.95 -6.43
C TRP A 623 -5.96 -16.81 -7.20
N ALA A 624 -4.90 -16.20 -6.66
CA ALA A 624 -4.20 -15.09 -7.30
C ALA A 624 -3.58 -15.56 -8.63
N VAL A 625 -2.79 -16.64 -8.59
CA VAL A 625 -2.21 -17.28 -9.77
C VAL A 625 -3.30 -17.83 -10.68
N GLY A 626 -4.32 -18.50 -10.13
CA GLY A 626 -5.44 -19.02 -10.90
C GLY A 626 -6.14 -17.93 -11.72
N SER A 627 -6.34 -16.74 -11.15
CA SER A 627 -6.96 -15.60 -11.84
C SER A 627 -6.08 -15.05 -12.97
N PHE A 628 -4.77 -14.91 -12.75
CA PHE A 628 -3.84 -14.51 -13.80
C PHE A 628 -3.84 -15.50 -14.98
N ARG A 629 -3.81 -16.80 -14.67
CA ARG A 629 -3.86 -17.88 -15.65
C ARG A 629 -5.21 -17.95 -16.36
N LEU A 630 -6.31 -17.60 -15.69
CA LEU A 630 -7.61 -17.50 -16.33
C LEU A 630 -7.63 -16.35 -17.36
N ALA A 631 -7.00 -15.21 -17.05
CA ALA A 631 -6.90 -14.08 -17.99
C ALA A 631 -6.03 -14.41 -19.21
N THR A 632 -4.92 -15.11 -19.02
CA THR A 632 -3.90 -15.34 -20.06
C THR A 632 -3.95 -16.71 -20.71
N GLY A 633 -4.72 -17.64 -20.14
CA GLY A 633 -4.73 -19.07 -20.52
C GLY A 633 -5.22 -19.38 -21.93
N GLY A 634 -5.95 -18.44 -22.55
CA GLY A 634 -6.60 -18.62 -23.85
C GLY A 634 -5.73 -18.32 -25.08
N VAL A 635 -4.51 -17.81 -24.90
CA VAL A 635 -3.65 -17.39 -26.02
C VAL A 635 -3.02 -18.58 -26.75
N ALA A 636 -2.72 -18.39 -28.03
CA ALA A 636 -2.03 -19.37 -28.86
C ALA A 636 -0.56 -19.57 -28.40
N PRO A 637 0.06 -20.73 -28.73
CA PRO A 637 1.48 -20.99 -28.44
C PRO A 637 2.48 -20.01 -29.08
N THR A 638 2.03 -19.25 -30.08
CA THR A 638 2.81 -18.22 -30.80
C THR A 638 2.71 -16.83 -30.16
N THR A 639 1.88 -16.68 -29.13
CA THR A 639 1.69 -15.42 -28.41
C THR A 639 2.47 -15.46 -27.10
N THR A 640 3.33 -14.47 -26.90
CA THR A 640 4.16 -14.32 -25.71
C THR A 640 3.42 -13.52 -24.66
N VAL A 641 3.22 -14.11 -23.49
CA VAL A 641 2.68 -13.43 -22.30
C VAL A 641 3.84 -12.90 -21.46
N HIS A 642 3.85 -11.60 -21.25
CA HIS A 642 4.76 -10.92 -20.34
C HIS A 642 4.04 -10.61 -19.02
N THR A 643 4.78 -10.53 -17.93
CA THR A 643 4.30 -9.94 -16.69
C THR A 643 5.40 -9.13 -16.02
N HIS A 644 5.04 -8.04 -15.37
CA HIS A 644 5.93 -7.21 -14.57
C HIS A 644 5.53 -7.20 -13.09
N MET A 645 6.54 -7.19 -12.21
CA MET A 645 6.38 -7.18 -10.76
C MET A 645 7.36 -6.19 -10.10
N CYS A 646 6.84 -5.33 -9.22
CA CYS A 646 7.54 -4.16 -8.68
C CYS A 646 8.18 -4.35 -7.28
N TYR A 647 8.80 -5.50 -6.97
CA TYR A 647 9.31 -5.75 -5.61
C TYR A 647 10.63 -6.50 -5.54
N SER A 648 11.44 -6.18 -4.52
CA SER A 648 12.77 -6.77 -4.25
C SER A 648 12.75 -8.03 -3.37
N GLU A 649 11.69 -8.25 -2.56
CA GLU A 649 11.58 -9.42 -1.65
C GLU A 649 11.12 -10.70 -2.37
N PHE A 650 11.85 -11.08 -3.40
CA PHE A 650 11.51 -12.21 -4.26
C PHE A 650 11.35 -13.54 -3.53
N GLY A 651 12.14 -13.76 -2.47
CA GLY A 651 12.17 -15.02 -1.72
C GLY A 651 10.80 -15.51 -1.25
N LEU A 652 9.87 -14.59 -0.96
CA LEU A 652 8.53 -14.91 -0.46
C LEU A 652 7.56 -15.39 -1.55
N ILE A 653 7.80 -15.07 -2.82
CA ILE A 653 6.83 -15.25 -3.91
C ILE A 653 7.37 -15.98 -5.13
N VAL A 654 8.64 -16.43 -5.14
CA VAL A 654 9.25 -17.13 -6.30
C VAL A 654 8.36 -18.24 -6.85
N ASP A 655 7.80 -19.08 -5.97
CA ASP A 655 6.95 -20.20 -6.38
C ASP A 655 5.66 -19.71 -7.04
N GLY A 656 5.08 -18.60 -6.55
CA GLY A 656 3.96 -17.91 -7.18
C GLY A 656 4.31 -17.40 -8.57
N ILE A 657 5.49 -16.81 -8.75
CA ILE A 657 5.97 -16.29 -10.03
C ILE A 657 6.13 -17.39 -11.07
N GLU A 658 6.70 -18.52 -10.69
CA GLU A 658 6.78 -19.68 -11.58
C GLU A 658 5.38 -20.22 -11.93
N ALA A 659 4.46 -20.20 -10.95
CA ALA A 659 3.10 -20.68 -11.11
C ALA A 659 2.23 -19.78 -12.00
N LEU A 660 2.54 -18.48 -12.13
CA LEU A 660 1.88 -17.55 -13.08
C LEU A 660 1.95 -18.06 -14.53
N ASP A 661 2.96 -18.87 -14.88
CA ASP A 661 3.08 -19.50 -16.19
C ASP A 661 3.20 -18.48 -17.37
N ALA A 662 3.70 -17.28 -17.05
CA ALA A 662 4.10 -16.26 -18.02
C ALA A 662 5.32 -16.73 -18.84
N ASP A 663 5.50 -16.22 -20.06
CA ASP A 663 6.64 -16.59 -20.90
C ASP A 663 7.89 -15.75 -20.58
N VAL A 664 7.67 -14.49 -20.19
CA VAL A 664 8.70 -13.55 -19.75
C VAL A 664 8.22 -12.82 -18.49
N THR A 665 9.03 -12.82 -17.44
CA THR A 665 8.78 -12.07 -16.20
C THR A 665 9.81 -10.95 -16.09
N SER A 666 9.39 -9.71 -15.89
CA SER A 666 10.29 -8.58 -15.63
C SER A 666 10.17 -8.13 -14.18
N VAL A 667 11.30 -7.84 -13.54
CA VAL A 667 11.40 -7.74 -12.09
C VAL A 667 12.37 -6.62 -11.69
N GLU A 668 12.07 -5.91 -10.60
CA GLU A 668 12.99 -4.89 -10.07
C GLU A 668 14.24 -5.53 -9.47
N ALA A 669 15.42 -5.07 -9.89
CA ALA A 669 16.70 -5.65 -9.45
C ALA A 669 17.86 -4.65 -9.38
N ALA A 670 17.74 -3.43 -9.91
CA ALA A 670 18.87 -2.51 -9.98
C ALA A 670 19.36 -2.07 -8.59
N ARG A 671 18.46 -2.01 -7.59
CA ARG A 671 18.79 -1.65 -6.21
C ARG A 671 19.36 -2.80 -5.38
N SER A 672 19.01 -4.04 -5.72
CA SER A 672 19.43 -5.25 -5.00
C SER A 672 20.69 -5.89 -5.59
N ARG A 673 21.48 -5.14 -6.39
CA ARG A 673 22.74 -5.59 -6.99
C ARG A 673 22.65 -6.96 -7.70
N MET A 674 21.52 -7.26 -8.34
CA MET A 674 21.27 -8.52 -9.04
C MET A 674 21.35 -9.80 -8.19
N GLU A 675 21.26 -9.71 -6.85
CA GLU A 675 21.32 -10.87 -5.95
C GLU A 675 20.32 -11.98 -6.33
N LEU A 676 19.14 -11.58 -6.79
CA LEU A 676 18.08 -12.47 -7.28
C LEU A 676 18.53 -13.41 -8.41
N VAL A 677 19.41 -12.95 -9.30
CA VAL A 677 19.76 -13.70 -10.51
C VAL A 677 20.48 -14.99 -10.15
N ALA A 678 21.32 -14.96 -9.12
CA ALA A 678 22.00 -16.15 -8.63
C ALA A 678 21.02 -17.17 -8.02
N ASP A 679 19.98 -16.72 -7.32
CA ASP A 679 18.93 -17.58 -6.76
C ASP A 679 18.07 -18.24 -7.85
N LEU A 680 17.66 -17.49 -8.86
CA LEU A 680 16.90 -18.02 -9.99
C LEU A 680 17.71 -19.05 -10.78
N GLY A 681 19.01 -18.79 -10.97
CA GLY A 681 19.94 -19.75 -11.57
C GLY A 681 20.03 -21.05 -10.78
N ARG A 682 20.19 -20.97 -9.44
CA ARG A 682 20.24 -22.15 -8.55
C ARG A 682 18.96 -22.97 -8.56
N ARG A 683 17.79 -22.32 -8.62
CA ARG A 683 16.48 -22.98 -8.69
C ARG A 683 16.17 -23.57 -10.07
N GLY A 684 16.94 -23.22 -11.09
CA GLY A 684 16.75 -23.71 -12.45
C GLY A 684 15.54 -23.08 -13.15
N TYR A 685 15.31 -21.78 -12.93
CA TYR A 685 14.23 -21.02 -13.58
C TYR A 685 14.27 -21.20 -15.10
N ARG A 686 13.15 -21.63 -15.68
CA ARG A 686 13.15 -22.15 -17.06
C ARG A 686 12.74 -21.16 -18.13
N ARG A 687 12.17 -20.01 -17.75
CA ARG A 687 11.47 -19.08 -18.64
C ARG A 687 12.25 -17.78 -18.84
N GLY A 688 11.70 -16.87 -19.64
CA GLY A 688 12.28 -15.55 -19.84
C GLY A 688 12.24 -14.73 -18.54
N ILE A 689 13.33 -14.04 -18.22
CA ILE A 689 13.46 -13.19 -17.04
C ILE A 689 14.19 -11.90 -17.41
N GLY A 690 13.64 -10.78 -16.94
CA GLY A 690 14.16 -9.44 -17.16
C GLY A 690 14.45 -8.72 -15.85
N PRO A 691 15.59 -8.99 -15.19
CA PRO A 691 16.00 -8.25 -14.00
C PRO A 691 16.37 -6.82 -14.41
N GLY A 692 15.74 -5.83 -13.79
CA GLY A 692 15.92 -4.43 -14.14
C GLY A 692 17.36 -3.96 -13.96
N VAL A 693 17.91 -3.32 -15.01
CA VAL A 693 19.30 -2.81 -15.04
C VAL A 693 19.38 -1.29 -14.87
N TYR A 694 18.24 -0.63 -14.67
CA TYR A 694 18.13 0.81 -14.53
C TYR A 694 17.10 1.13 -13.43
N ASP A 695 17.58 1.66 -12.30
CA ASP A 695 16.75 2.19 -11.23
C ASP A 695 16.00 3.43 -11.73
N ILE A 696 14.75 3.22 -12.12
CA ILE A 696 13.92 4.31 -12.58
C ILE A 696 13.61 5.27 -11.45
N HIS A 697 13.67 4.94 -10.17
CA HIS A 697 13.25 5.86 -9.11
C HIS A 697 14.26 6.98 -8.84
N SER A 698 15.48 6.86 -9.39
CA SER A 698 16.52 7.89 -9.35
C SER A 698 16.51 8.76 -10.62
N PRO A 699 16.77 10.08 -10.53
CA PRO A 699 17.05 10.90 -11.72
C PRO A 699 18.47 10.66 -12.29
N ARG A 700 19.33 9.89 -11.61
CA ARG A 700 20.68 9.56 -12.07
C ARG A 700 20.61 8.67 -13.31
N VAL A 701 21.33 9.04 -14.36
CA VAL A 701 21.49 8.21 -15.56
C VAL A 701 22.65 7.21 -15.33
N PRO A 702 22.40 5.88 -15.35
CA PRO A 702 23.47 4.89 -15.25
C PRO A 702 24.36 4.91 -16.49
N THR A 703 25.66 4.64 -16.29
CA THR A 703 26.65 4.53 -17.36
C THR A 703 26.49 3.20 -18.12
N VAL A 704 27.09 3.12 -19.33
CA VAL A 704 27.09 1.88 -20.11
C VAL A 704 27.80 0.77 -19.33
N GLU A 705 28.91 1.10 -18.66
CA GLU A 705 29.76 0.18 -17.92
C GLU A 705 29.05 -0.43 -16.71
N GLU A 706 28.28 0.37 -15.95
CA GLU A 706 27.46 -0.13 -14.82
C GLU A 706 26.40 -1.13 -15.28
N ILE A 707 25.74 -0.85 -16.42
CA ILE A 707 24.73 -1.74 -16.99
C ILE A 707 25.40 -3.01 -17.53
N GLU A 708 26.53 -2.87 -18.21
CA GLU A 708 27.30 -3.98 -18.76
C GLU A 708 27.74 -4.96 -17.66
N GLU A 709 28.25 -4.46 -16.54
CA GLU A 709 28.62 -5.28 -15.38
C GLU A 709 27.43 -6.10 -14.87
N SER A 710 26.27 -5.45 -14.72
CA SER A 710 25.03 -6.11 -14.29
C SER A 710 24.58 -7.19 -15.27
N LEU A 711 24.68 -6.93 -16.58
CA LEU A 711 24.33 -7.90 -17.62
C LEU A 711 25.29 -9.09 -17.64
N ARG A 712 26.60 -8.87 -17.47
CA ARG A 712 27.60 -9.94 -17.40
C ARG A 712 27.38 -10.85 -16.20
N LEU A 713 27.02 -10.26 -15.05
CA LEU A 713 26.64 -11.02 -13.87
C LEU A 713 25.40 -11.89 -14.15
N ALA A 714 24.39 -11.33 -14.81
CA ALA A 714 23.18 -12.09 -15.14
C ALA A 714 23.46 -13.27 -16.09
N VAL A 715 24.26 -13.03 -17.14
CA VAL A 715 24.68 -14.05 -18.12
C VAL A 715 25.48 -15.19 -17.49
N ALA A 716 26.19 -14.95 -16.38
CA ALA A 716 26.92 -16.00 -15.67
C ALA A 716 26.00 -17.04 -15.00
N HIS A 717 24.73 -16.71 -14.78
CA HIS A 717 23.77 -17.56 -14.07
C HIS A 717 22.58 -18.02 -14.92
N ILE A 718 22.23 -17.28 -15.97
CA ILE A 718 21.04 -17.51 -16.78
C ILE A 718 21.40 -17.49 -18.26
N ASP A 719 20.80 -18.42 -19.02
CA ASP A 719 20.92 -18.50 -20.48
C ASP A 719 20.61 -17.14 -21.13
N PRO A 720 21.52 -16.57 -21.95
CA PRO A 720 21.31 -15.30 -22.63
C PRO A 720 20.05 -15.22 -23.49
N HIS A 721 19.52 -16.33 -24.02
CA HIS A 721 18.27 -16.36 -24.76
C HIS A 721 17.02 -16.25 -23.87
N LYS A 722 17.18 -16.40 -22.56
CA LYS A 722 16.12 -16.20 -21.56
C LYS A 722 16.24 -14.85 -20.87
N LEU A 723 17.38 -14.18 -20.96
CA LEU A 723 17.59 -12.87 -20.36
C LEU A 723 16.99 -11.76 -21.23
N TRP A 724 16.19 -10.92 -20.59
CA TRP A 724 15.65 -9.69 -21.16
C TRP A 724 16.33 -8.49 -20.50
N VAL A 725 16.53 -7.43 -21.28
CA VAL A 725 17.18 -6.20 -20.82
C VAL A 725 16.14 -5.09 -20.78
N ASN A 726 15.80 -4.65 -19.57
CA ASN A 726 14.76 -3.66 -19.31
C ASN A 726 15.12 -2.78 -18.10
N PRO A 727 14.49 -1.60 -17.96
CA PRO A 727 14.49 -0.85 -16.71
C PRO A 727 13.75 -1.59 -15.59
N ASP A 728 13.92 -1.12 -14.35
CA ASP A 728 13.22 -1.65 -13.17
C ASP A 728 11.69 -1.55 -13.31
N CYS A 729 11.15 -0.43 -13.80
CA CYS A 729 9.71 -0.21 -13.96
C CYS A 729 9.42 0.72 -15.17
N GLY A 730 8.17 1.18 -15.29
CA GLY A 730 7.77 2.17 -16.30
C GLY A 730 8.42 3.56 -16.10
N LEU A 731 8.60 4.31 -17.19
CA LEU A 731 9.36 5.56 -17.23
C LEU A 731 8.51 6.81 -16.96
N LYS A 732 7.25 6.65 -16.56
CA LYS A 732 6.26 7.72 -16.34
C LYS A 732 6.72 8.87 -15.45
N THR A 733 7.54 8.58 -14.44
CA THR A 733 7.99 9.56 -13.44
C THR A 733 9.34 10.21 -13.77
N ARG A 734 9.99 9.81 -14.87
CA ARG A 734 11.25 10.39 -15.37
C ARG A 734 11.00 11.57 -16.31
N ARG A 735 12.06 12.26 -16.69
CA ARG A 735 12.06 13.23 -17.81
C ARG A 735 12.59 12.55 -19.07
N TYR A 736 12.19 13.05 -20.24
CA TYR A 736 12.62 12.51 -21.54
C TYR A 736 14.14 12.49 -21.70
N ALA A 737 14.85 13.56 -21.31
CA ALA A 737 16.30 13.61 -21.41
C ALA A 737 17.01 12.53 -20.57
N GLU A 738 16.48 12.25 -19.37
CA GLU A 738 17.00 11.20 -18.48
C GLU A 738 16.71 9.81 -19.04
N ALA A 739 15.45 9.58 -19.42
CA ALA A 739 14.98 8.30 -19.95
C ALA A 739 15.67 7.92 -21.26
N GLU A 740 15.79 8.86 -22.20
CA GLU A 740 16.44 8.63 -23.49
C GLU A 740 17.91 8.23 -23.31
N GLN A 741 18.67 9.00 -22.53
CA GLN A 741 20.09 8.69 -22.33
C GLN A 741 20.29 7.35 -21.63
N ALA A 742 19.48 7.04 -20.61
CA ALA A 742 19.54 5.76 -19.92
C ALA A 742 19.22 4.57 -20.86
N LEU A 743 18.20 4.71 -21.71
CA LEU A 743 17.83 3.66 -22.68
C LEU A 743 18.90 3.46 -23.76
N ARG A 744 19.52 4.55 -24.26
CA ARG A 744 20.66 4.45 -25.18
C ARG A 744 21.82 3.70 -24.55
N ASN A 745 22.16 4.02 -23.30
CA ASN A 745 23.22 3.32 -22.57
C ASN A 745 22.89 1.84 -22.39
N MET A 746 21.64 1.52 -22.08
CA MET A 746 21.14 0.15 -21.90
C MET A 746 21.26 -0.69 -23.18
N VAL A 747 20.85 -0.13 -24.34
CA VAL A 747 20.97 -0.84 -25.63
C VAL A 747 22.44 -1.01 -26.03
N GLU A 748 23.29 -0.01 -25.82
CA GLU A 748 24.73 -0.13 -26.09
C GLU A 748 25.38 -1.20 -25.20
N ALA A 749 25.05 -1.26 -23.91
CA ALA A 749 25.55 -2.31 -23.01
C ALA A 749 25.11 -3.71 -23.47
N ALA A 750 23.83 -3.89 -23.81
CA ALA A 750 23.33 -5.16 -24.35
C ALA A 750 24.07 -5.54 -25.65
N ARG A 751 24.32 -4.58 -26.55
CA ARG A 751 25.08 -4.80 -27.78
C ARG A 751 26.51 -5.26 -27.51
N ARG A 752 27.21 -4.65 -26.54
CA ARG A 752 28.56 -5.05 -26.13
C ARG A 752 28.60 -6.48 -25.60
N VAL A 753 27.69 -6.83 -24.68
CA VAL A 753 27.65 -8.20 -24.12
C VAL A 753 27.26 -9.23 -25.19
N ARG A 754 26.32 -8.92 -26.10
CA ARG A 754 25.98 -9.80 -27.23
C ARG A 754 27.17 -10.10 -28.14
N ALA A 755 28.07 -9.13 -28.36
CA ALA A 755 29.24 -9.32 -29.21
C ALA A 755 30.21 -10.37 -28.65
N ASP A 756 30.29 -10.49 -27.31
CA ASP A 756 31.12 -11.48 -26.62
C ASP A 756 30.48 -12.88 -26.58
N LEU A 757 29.17 -12.97 -26.81
CA LEU A 757 28.42 -14.22 -26.88
C LEU A 757 28.38 -14.83 -28.28
N ALA A 758 28.78 -14.07 -29.30
CA ALA A 758 28.88 -14.58 -30.66
C ALA A 758 30.04 -15.61 -30.75
N PRO A 759 29.82 -16.79 -31.37
CA PRO A 759 30.79 -17.88 -31.40
C PRO A 759 32.08 -17.57 -32.16
#